data_AF-A0A926IMM4-F1
#
_entry.id   AF-A0A926IMM4-F1
#
_cell.length_a   1.000
_cell.length_b   1.000
_cell.length_c   1.000
_cell.angle_alpha   90.00
_cell.angle_beta   90.00
_cell.angle_gamma   90.00
#
_symmetry.space_group_name_H-M   'P 1'
#
loop_
_entity.id
_entity.type
_entity.pdbx_description
1 polymer ?
#
loop_
_entity_poly.entity_id
_entity_poly.type
_entity_poly.pdbx_seq_one_letter_code
_entity_poly.pdbx_strand_id
1 'polypeptide(L)'
;MRKNILNKTVSVLAAFVMLVSPISALGETDISAENTGNTEVAESTENTENTEVLGHYEMNVLNSLGIVNFTEAKLTQNVTNEEFAGAAALVGGIAKDYYQDGVLQILIDCGYMPSSSAYPDRDITYAQAVKTIVSTLGYDVYAKNYGGYPGGYIIEAANLKITDGLDGISNDTPLTYGMMCVMMYNSLEVKMLVSNSYNGNTKSEKTDKVLNEVFEIYDGYGRVTANSITSLSGDNNYNPEKIEIDSKEYKNADSSYDDLIGYNVHYYYRDNAPYMNDALYMEIDEGANKILTVSKDDSTYVADKNIFYYTKNNSLKQVNLSDGYVLVYNKRVTKNGLEKYQGNIDGSVTLVDTNSDGKYDFVEISSYTTIYVSVANGYSKEIFDKFDTAKSVCLDDTINDSQFIIRDTSGNEIQYSAIKEGNVVSVLISDDKKIGTAIVSDKVLKANVDEIENSNGSTYIYANGERYAVADSAKDYIGEITLGAQYQLSFDFQGEIAGFVSSDSVFNYGLIMSVVNDTDKSKEPVTQLKIFTSDGKVEKHYFAENVTIDGDKYKKSAKESAKKVTNAYKALYMTDDNGDEVYKSKFIRYKLKDDFITEIDTAYYDSSKEDEKSLHQIGKTSNKTIHREGQYFYTALGDGVVYDGAVTVFLGYRVDLDGEDENGYSVMKVADFASGYSVPNISAYTTDLKTPDASYIVVGLTKDYATDMQNNNLSAMCFEKITKRVSGEDEKYCVVGWDLLKNTSIEIEVDDITPVSGFTKGDMFSYRLTPTGEFGKVYLAYDASAANHISFIDEMGVNGAAAPSGGAQKWMHGMPYASSLNYIYLLPYSKSSDAKTLAKSNFNDCKMVAHKRRSPNYYVYDQSEVKSNGKSYLTPVTRSDLNDYMKTGAGADTVLVLSCPSEYSAVIIFR
;
A
#
# COMPACT_ATOMS: atom_id res chain seq x y z
N MET A 1 -12.23 -19.40 26.72
CA MET A 1 -12.29 -19.49 25.24
C MET A 1 -13.21 -18.41 24.71
N ARG A 2 -12.81 -17.16 24.88
CA ARG A 2 -13.50 -15.97 24.36
C ARG A 2 -12.45 -15.18 23.60
N LYS A 3 -12.85 -14.70 22.42
CA LYS A 3 -12.24 -13.62 21.63
C LYS A 3 -10.96 -13.95 20.87
N ASN A 4 -11.10 -13.97 19.54
CA ASN A 4 -10.10 -13.45 18.60
C ASN A 4 -10.76 -13.23 17.23
N ILE A 5 -11.42 -12.06 17.07
CA ILE A 5 -11.89 -11.59 15.75
C ILE A 5 -11.32 -10.21 15.41
N LEU A 6 -10.71 -9.46 16.36
CA LEU A 6 -10.15 -8.14 16.00
C LEU A 6 -8.90 -8.21 15.10
N ASN A 7 -8.16 -9.32 15.10
CA ASN A 7 -7.12 -9.56 14.08
C ASN A 7 -7.70 -9.93 12.70
N LYS A 8 -9.02 -10.08 12.59
CA LYS A 8 -9.76 -10.22 11.33
C LYS A 8 -10.43 -8.92 10.89
N THR A 9 -10.27 -7.80 11.60
CA THR A 9 -10.66 -6.47 11.06
C THR A 9 -9.61 -5.95 10.09
N VAL A 10 -9.15 -6.84 9.21
CA VAL A 10 -8.78 -6.41 7.88
C VAL A 10 -10.12 -6.15 7.21
N SER A 11 -10.28 -4.97 6.61
CA SER A 11 -11.45 -4.51 5.84
C SER A 11 -12.35 -5.68 5.39
N VAL A 12 -13.69 -5.57 5.42
CA VAL A 12 -14.58 -6.60 4.86
C VAL A 12 -14.08 -7.11 3.49
N LEU A 13 -13.41 -6.24 2.72
CA LEU A 13 -12.69 -6.54 1.48
C LEU A 13 -11.41 -7.40 1.61
N ALA A 14 -10.62 -7.26 2.66
CA ALA A 14 -9.47 -8.09 2.94
C ALA A 14 -9.85 -9.41 3.63
N ALA A 15 -10.95 -9.48 4.36
CA ALA A 15 -11.62 -10.77 4.63
C ALA A 15 -12.11 -11.40 3.31
N PHE A 16 -12.64 -10.59 2.37
CA PHE A 16 -13.02 -11.00 1.01
C PHE A 16 -11.83 -11.48 0.16
N VAL A 17 -10.65 -10.87 0.28
CA VAL A 17 -9.42 -11.23 -0.45
C VAL A 17 -8.70 -12.42 0.22
N MET A 18 -8.69 -12.49 1.56
CA MET A 18 -8.03 -13.60 2.28
C MET A 18 -8.85 -14.89 2.27
N LEU A 19 -10.20 -14.82 2.25
CA LEU A 19 -11.04 -16.02 2.15
C LEU A 19 -11.03 -16.68 0.76
N VAL A 20 -10.60 -15.97 -0.29
CA VAL A 20 -10.77 -16.38 -1.70
C VAL A 20 -9.42 -16.61 -2.43
N SER A 21 -8.29 -16.58 -1.73
CA SER A 21 -7.01 -16.95 -2.36
C SER A 21 -6.93 -18.48 -2.61
N PRO A 22 -6.75 -18.95 -3.86
CA PRO A 22 -6.61 -20.38 -4.13
C PRO A 22 -5.25 -20.84 -3.62
N ILE A 23 -5.24 -21.83 -2.73
CA ILE A 23 -4.08 -22.69 -2.49
C ILE A 23 -3.69 -23.25 -3.86
N SER A 24 -2.52 -22.83 -4.35
CA SER A 24 -1.95 -23.26 -5.61
C SER A 24 -1.72 -24.76 -5.59
N ALA A 25 -2.57 -25.50 -6.31
CA ALA A 25 -2.31 -26.87 -6.69
C ALA A 25 -1.15 -26.89 -7.70
N LEU A 26 0.04 -27.28 -7.26
CA LEU A 26 1.10 -27.78 -8.12
C LEU A 26 1.23 -29.28 -7.85
N GLY A 27 1.01 -30.05 -8.92
CA GLY A 27 0.91 -31.50 -8.86
C GLY A 27 2.25 -32.20 -8.62
N GLU A 28 2.15 -33.40 -8.06
CA GLU A 28 3.10 -34.47 -8.31
C GLU A 28 2.35 -35.78 -8.54
N THR A 29 2.97 -36.57 -9.40
CA THR A 29 2.47 -37.66 -10.23
C THR A 29 2.28 -39.00 -9.51
N ASP A 30 1.36 -39.81 -10.07
CA ASP A 30 1.14 -41.25 -9.88
C ASP A 30 2.33 -42.09 -9.36
N ILE A 31 2.10 -42.87 -8.29
CA ILE A 31 2.57 -44.27 -8.19
C ILE A 31 1.48 -45.16 -7.53
N SER A 32 1.35 -46.32 -8.15
CA SER A 32 0.41 -47.45 -8.06
C SER A 32 -0.02 -48.03 -6.70
N ALA A 33 -1.22 -48.63 -6.76
CA ALA A 33 -1.93 -49.46 -5.79
C ALA A 33 -1.16 -50.67 -5.18
N GLU A 34 -1.48 -51.00 -3.93
CA GLU A 34 -1.94 -52.34 -3.51
C GLU A 34 -2.63 -52.32 -2.14
N ASN A 35 -3.50 -53.31 -1.94
CA ASN A 35 -4.71 -53.31 -1.13
C ASN A 35 -4.50 -54.09 0.19
N THR A 36 -4.94 -53.59 1.35
CA THR A 36 -5.41 -54.40 2.49
C THR A 36 -6.20 -53.54 3.48
N GLY A 37 -7.42 -53.98 3.81
CA GLY A 37 -8.46 -53.15 4.41
C GLY A 37 -8.56 -53.12 5.94
N ASN A 38 -9.62 -52.41 6.35
CA ASN A 38 -10.18 -52.14 7.68
C ASN A 38 -9.41 -51.06 8.46
N THR A 39 -9.97 -49.90 8.77
CA THR A 39 -11.21 -49.67 9.54
C THR A 39 -11.69 -48.23 9.30
N GLU A 40 -13.00 -47.99 9.29
CA GLU A 40 -13.59 -46.64 9.15
C GLU A 40 -12.99 -45.64 10.16
N VAL A 41 -12.35 -44.58 9.64
CA VAL A 41 -12.15 -43.31 10.33
C VAL A 41 -12.69 -42.25 9.39
N ALA A 42 -13.75 -41.56 9.83
CA ALA A 42 -14.21 -40.34 9.19
C ALA A 42 -13.11 -39.28 9.37
N GLU A 43 -12.32 -39.03 8.33
CA GLU A 43 -11.46 -37.85 8.25
C GLU A 43 -12.34 -36.63 8.00
N SER A 44 -12.73 -35.99 9.10
CA SER A 44 -12.99 -34.57 9.10
C SER A 44 -11.72 -33.86 8.63
N THR A 45 -11.81 -33.14 7.51
CA THR A 45 -10.82 -32.16 7.07
C THR A 45 -10.29 -31.37 8.26
N GLU A 46 -8.99 -31.56 8.54
CA GLU A 46 -8.23 -30.76 9.49
C GLU A 46 -8.38 -29.27 9.12
N ASN A 47 -9.09 -28.54 9.97
CA ASN A 47 -8.86 -27.11 10.10
C ASN A 47 -7.40 -26.94 10.52
N THR A 48 -6.62 -26.20 9.75
CA THR A 48 -5.38 -25.60 10.25
C THR A 48 -5.76 -24.66 11.38
N GLU A 49 -5.82 -25.17 12.62
CA GLU A 49 -5.89 -24.34 13.82
C GLU A 49 -4.59 -23.53 13.86
N ASN A 50 -4.66 -22.27 13.42
CA ASN A 50 -3.69 -21.26 13.83
C ASN A 50 -3.57 -21.34 15.35
N THR A 51 -2.44 -21.83 15.85
CA THR A 51 -2.20 -21.90 17.29
C THR A 51 -2.05 -20.47 17.78
N GLU A 52 -3.13 -19.91 18.35
CA GLU A 52 -3.15 -18.52 18.83
C GLU A 52 -2.06 -18.32 19.90
N VAL A 53 -1.22 -17.30 19.69
CA VAL A 53 -0.19 -16.94 20.66
C VAL A 53 -0.87 -16.36 21.91
N LEU A 54 -0.63 -16.98 23.07
CA LEU A 54 -1.19 -16.54 24.35
C LEU A 54 -0.90 -15.05 24.60
N GLY A 55 -1.92 -14.30 25.03
CA GLY A 55 -1.78 -12.88 25.36
C GLY A 55 -1.84 -11.92 24.17
N HIS A 56 -2.01 -12.41 22.95
CA HIS A 56 -2.04 -11.58 21.75
C HIS A 56 -3.22 -10.60 21.73
N TYR A 57 -4.43 -11.07 22.09
CA TYR A 57 -5.60 -10.22 22.21
C TYR A 57 -5.40 -9.11 23.25
N GLU A 58 -4.96 -9.49 24.45
CA GLU A 58 -4.75 -8.59 25.58
C GLU A 58 -3.67 -7.55 25.27
N MET A 59 -2.59 -7.96 24.60
CA MET A 59 -1.56 -7.05 24.11
C MET A 59 -2.13 -5.98 23.18
N ASN A 60 -2.96 -6.36 22.20
CA ASN A 60 -3.56 -5.42 21.27
C ASN A 60 -4.44 -4.40 21.99
N VAL A 61 -5.28 -4.84 22.93
CA VAL A 61 -6.09 -3.91 23.73
C VAL A 61 -5.20 -2.98 24.55
N LEU A 62 -4.23 -3.51 25.29
CA LEU A 62 -3.32 -2.70 26.11
C LEU A 62 -2.53 -1.68 25.28
N ASN A 63 -2.11 -2.05 24.07
CA ASN A 63 -1.44 -1.15 23.12
C ASN A 63 -2.40 -0.05 22.63
N SER A 64 -3.62 -0.39 22.22
CA SER A 64 -4.64 0.59 21.76
C SER A 64 -5.05 1.57 22.86
N LEU A 65 -5.06 1.12 24.12
CA LEU A 65 -5.31 1.98 25.28
C LEU A 65 -4.10 2.87 25.63
N GLY A 66 -2.94 2.63 25.02
CA GLY A 66 -1.70 3.36 25.28
C GLY A 66 -1.05 3.02 26.62
N ILE A 67 -1.34 1.85 27.19
CA ILE A 67 -0.80 1.40 28.49
C ILE A 67 0.61 0.82 28.32
N VAL A 68 0.84 0.11 27.22
CA VAL A 68 2.15 -0.43 26.80
C VAL A 68 2.30 -0.30 25.28
N ASN A 69 3.45 -0.70 24.76
CA ASN A 69 3.68 -0.82 23.32
C ASN A 69 4.55 -2.05 23.03
N PHE A 70 3.92 -3.22 22.94
CA PHE A 70 4.57 -4.50 22.67
C PHE A 70 4.28 -5.00 21.26
N THR A 71 5.16 -5.87 20.76
CA THR A 71 4.99 -6.54 19.46
C THR A 71 4.66 -8.01 19.68
N GLU A 72 3.95 -8.63 18.73
CA GLU A 72 3.58 -10.04 18.78
C GLU A 72 4.80 -10.97 18.99
N ALA A 73 5.95 -10.63 18.38
CA ALA A 73 7.20 -11.36 18.52
C ALA A 73 7.76 -11.39 19.96
N LYS A 74 7.32 -10.47 20.84
CA LYS A 74 7.70 -10.49 22.26
C LYS A 74 6.92 -11.51 23.06
N LEU A 75 5.68 -11.85 22.68
CA LEU A 75 4.74 -12.61 23.52
C LEU A 75 5.29 -13.95 24.03
N THR A 76 6.12 -14.62 23.24
CA THR A 76 6.72 -15.92 23.60
C THR A 76 8.02 -15.81 24.40
N GLN A 77 8.55 -14.60 24.60
CA GLN A 77 9.80 -14.36 25.34
C GLN A 77 9.53 -14.29 26.84
N ASN A 78 10.52 -14.70 27.64
CA ASN A 78 10.45 -14.57 29.09
C ASN A 78 10.58 -13.10 29.50
N VAL A 79 9.95 -12.75 30.62
CA VAL A 79 9.97 -11.41 31.22
C VAL A 79 10.98 -11.41 32.37
N THR A 80 11.88 -10.43 32.38
CA THR A 80 12.82 -10.21 33.47
C THR A 80 12.15 -9.57 34.70
N ASN A 81 12.80 -9.61 35.87
CA ASN A 81 12.29 -8.97 37.07
C ASN A 81 12.09 -7.45 36.88
N GLU A 82 13.00 -6.79 36.16
CA GLU A 82 12.91 -5.35 35.90
C GLU A 82 11.74 -5.00 34.97
N GLU A 83 11.59 -5.73 33.86
CA GLU A 83 10.48 -5.55 32.93
C GLU A 83 9.13 -5.75 33.62
N PHE A 84 8.99 -6.83 34.42
CA PHE A 84 7.75 -7.07 35.13
C PHE A 84 7.49 -6.05 36.25
N ALA A 85 8.54 -5.54 36.90
CA ALA A 85 8.39 -4.45 37.87
C ALA A 85 7.77 -3.21 37.23
N GLY A 86 8.18 -2.88 36.00
CA GLY A 86 7.56 -1.82 35.19
C GLY A 86 6.06 -2.06 34.97
N ALA A 87 5.68 -3.25 34.49
CA ALA A 87 4.28 -3.63 34.31
C ALA A 87 3.45 -3.51 35.60
N ALA A 88 3.93 -4.08 36.70
CA ALA A 88 3.21 -4.11 37.97
C ALA A 88 3.08 -2.71 38.60
N ALA A 89 4.08 -1.85 38.40
CA ALA A 89 4.04 -0.47 38.88
C ALA A 89 3.08 0.41 38.06
N LEU A 90 2.98 0.19 36.75
CA LEU A 90 1.92 0.81 35.94
C LEU A 90 0.54 0.40 36.46
N VAL A 91 0.28 -0.90 36.58
CA VAL A 91 -1.01 -1.43 37.07
C VAL A 91 -1.35 -0.91 38.47
N GLY A 92 -0.36 -0.79 39.35
CA GLY A 92 -0.53 -0.27 40.70
C GLY A 92 -0.61 1.25 40.82
N GLY A 93 -0.49 2.01 39.72
CA GLY A 93 -0.42 3.48 39.74
C GLY A 93 0.81 4.04 40.47
N ILE A 94 1.87 3.24 40.60
CA ILE A 94 3.14 3.62 41.26
C ILE A 94 4.07 4.35 40.28
N ALA A 95 4.02 3.95 39.00
CA ALA A 95 4.77 4.55 37.90
C ALA A 95 3.80 5.04 36.82
N LYS A 96 4.21 6.05 36.06
CA LYS A 96 3.46 6.55 34.88
C LYS A 96 3.99 6.03 33.55
N ASP A 97 5.18 5.42 33.56
CA ASP A 97 5.87 4.88 32.39
C ASP A 97 6.36 3.47 32.71
N TYR A 98 6.21 2.55 31.76
CA TYR A 98 6.68 1.17 31.86
C TYR A 98 8.18 1.10 32.11
N TYR A 99 8.96 1.99 31.50
CA TYR A 99 10.42 2.01 31.58
C TYR A 99 10.97 2.96 32.66
N GLN A 100 10.16 3.29 33.68
CA GLN A 100 10.60 4.21 34.74
C GLN A 100 11.73 3.60 35.59
N ASP A 101 12.88 4.26 35.60
CA ASP A 101 14.05 3.83 36.37
C ASP A 101 13.77 3.67 37.87
N GLY A 102 14.39 2.64 38.47
CA GLY A 102 14.39 2.42 39.92
C GLY A 102 13.11 1.78 40.49
N VAL A 103 12.11 1.51 39.65
CA VAL A 103 10.83 0.90 40.06
C VAL A 103 11.03 -0.48 40.69
N LEU A 104 11.93 -1.31 40.16
CA LEU A 104 12.24 -2.62 40.75
C LEU A 104 12.64 -2.50 42.24
N GLN A 105 13.54 -1.56 42.56
CA GLN A 105 13.98 -1.35 43.94
C GLN A 105 12.84 -0.84 44.82
N ILE A 106 12.01 0.06 44.31
CA ILE A 106 10.83 0.58 45.02
C ILE A 106 9.88 -0.57 45.39
N LEU A 107 9.55 -1.46 44.44
CA LEU A 107 8.63 -2.57 44.69
C LEU A 107 9.19 -3.59 45.70
N ILE A 108 10.52 -3.79 45.72
CA ILE A 108 11.19 -4.64 46.71
C ILE A 108 11.17 -3.99 48.09
N ASP A 109 11.50 -2.69 48.19
CA ASP A 109 11.55 -1.96 49.45
C ASP A 109 10.17 -1.81 50.09
N CYS A 110 9.11 -1.69 49.28
CA CYS A 110 7.72 -1.75 49.72
C CYS A 110 7.26 -3.16 50.11
N GLY A 111 8.03 -4.21 49.80
CA GLY A 111 7.71 -5.60 50.08
C GLY A 111 6.72 -6.25 49.10
N TYR A 112 6.33 -5.53 48.04
CA TYR A 112 5.40 -5.99 47.01
C TYR A 112 6.06 -7.09 46.17
N MET A 113 7.29 -6.85 45.72
CA MET A 113 8.10 -7.87 45.07
C MET A 113 9.01 -8.58 46.10
N PRO A 114 9.18 -9.91 46.04
CA PRO A 114 10.08 -10.63 46.94
C PRO A 114 11.55 -10.18 46.77
N SER A 115 12.33 -10.18 47.86
CA SER A 115 13.76 -9.82 47.81
C SER A 115 14.60 -10.74 46.92
N SER A 116 14.12 -11.94 46.59
CA SER A 116 14.74 -12.85 45.61
C SER A 116 14.77 -12.29 44.19
N SER A 117 13.95 -11.27 43.89
CA SER A 117 13.85 -10.61 42.59
C SER A 117 14.81 -9.41 42.44
N ALA A 118 15.73 -9.20 43.38
CA ALA A 118 16.70 -8.09 43.36
C ALA A 118 17.72 -8.11 42.19
N TYR A 119 17.67 -9.13 41.33
CA TYR A 119 18.53 -9.25 40.16
C TYR A 119 17.71 -8.89 38.90
N PRO A 120 17.94 -7.69 38.31
CA PRO A 120 17.11 -7.14 37.23
C PRO A 120 16.92 -8.09 36.06
N ASP A 121 18.02 -8.63 35.52
CA ASP A 121 18.05 -9.44 34.28
C ASP A 121 17.55 -10.88 34.46
N ARG A 122 17.19 -11.31 35.67
CA ARG A 122 16.68 -12.67 35.87
C ARG A 122 15.21 -12.74 35.51
N ASP A 123 14.82 -13.82 34.84
CA ASP A 123 13.42 -14.14 34.58
C ASP A 123 12.62 -14.14 35.88
N ILE A 124 11.46 -13.48 35.84
CA ILE A 124 10.50 -13.54 36.94
C ILE A 124 9.72 -14.86 36.87
N THR A 125 9.48 -15.49 38.02
CA THR A 125 8.61 -16.67 38.08
C THR A 125 7.13 -16.27 38.18
N TYR A 126 6.23 -17.14 37.75
CA TYR A 126 4.78 -16.95 37.84
C TYR A 126 4.32 -16.58 39.26
N ALA A 127 4.80 -17.29 40.29
CA ALA A 127 4.42 -16.98 41.67
C ALA A 127 4.91 -15.60 42.13
N GLN A 128 6.12 -15.18 41.73
CA GLN A 128 6.64 -13.84 42.04
C GLN A 128 5.81 -12.75 41.33
N ALA A 129 5.45 -12.97 40.08
CA ALA A 129 4.61 -12.07 39.29
C ALA A 129 3.22 -11.88 39.91
N VAL A 130 2.55 -13.00 40.25
CA VAL A 130 1.23 -13.00 40.88
C VAL A 130 1.26 -12.27 42.22
N LYS A 131 2.26 -12.56 43.06
CA LYS A 131 2.41 -11.85 44.33
C LYS A 131 2.53 -10.34 44.12
N THR A 132 3.40 -9.94 43.19
CA THR A 132 3.68 -8.53 42.95
C THR A 132 2.44 -7.77 42.52
N ILE A 133 1.64 -8.26 41.56
CA ILE A 133 0.39 -7.58 41.15
C ILE A 133 -0.63 -7.52 42.29
N VAL A 134 -0.85 -8.63 43.00
CA VAL A 134 -1.80 -8.64 44.14
C VAL A 134 -1.38 -7.63 45.21
N SER A 135 -0.08 -7.51 45.48
CA SER A 135 0.47 -6.52 46.40
C SER A 135 0.33 -5.08 45.88
N THR A 136 0.63 -4.79 44.61
CA THR A 136 0.50 -3.44 44.06
C THR A 136 -0.95 -2.96 43.98
N LEU A 137 -1.91 -3.88 43.83
CA LEU A 137 -3.34 -3.59 43.94
C LEU A 137 -3.84 -3.44 45.38
N GLY A 138 -2.98 -3.68 46.38
CA GLY A 138 -3.24 -3.47 47.81
C GLY A 138 -3.82 -4.66 48.56
N TYR A 139 -3.92 -5.84 47.96
CA TYR A 139 -4.62 -7.01 48.50
C TYR A 139 -3.77 -7.91 49.42
N ASP A 140 -2.60 -7.42 49.86
CA ASP A 140 -1.69 -8.14 50.77
C ASP A 140 -2.38 -8.69 52.03
N VAL A 141 -3.33 -7.93 52.61
CA VAL A 141 -4.04 -8.33 53.84
C VAL A 141 -4.87 -9.60 53.61
N TYR A 142 -5.54 -9.70 52.46
CA TYR A 142 -6.34 -10.87 52.10
C TYR A 142 -5.45 -12.06 51.76
N ALA A 143 -4.41 -11.85 50.95
CA ALA A 143 -3.45 -12.91 50.61
C ALA A 143 -2.75 -13.51 51.85
N LYS A 144 -2.40 -12.68 52.85
CA LYS A 144 -1.82 -13.14 54.12
C LYS A 144 -2.81 -13.97 54.96
N ASN A 145 -4.10 -13.62 54.94
CA ASN A 145 -5.13 -14.42 55.61
C ASN A 145 -5.31 -15.81 54.96
N TYR A 146 -5.03 -15.95 53.67
CA TYR A 146 -5.01 -17.24 52.96
C TYR A 146 -3.70 -18.03 53.11
N GLY A 147 -2.85 -17.67 54.07
CA GLY A 147 -1.60 -18.40 54.36
C GLY A 147 -0.35 -17.77 53.76
N GLY A 148 -0.46 -16.59 53.13
CA GLY A 148 0.69 -15.82 52.66
C GLY A 148 1.37 -16.39 51.43
N TYR A 149 2.60 -15.98 51.17
CA TYR A 149 3.31 -16.32 49.94
C TYR A 149 3.82 -17.78 49.93
N PRO A 150 3.69 -18.52 48.80
CA PRO A 150 3.04 -18.13 47.55
C PRO A 150 1.53 -18.42 47.52
N GLY A 151 1.06 -19.45 48.23
CA GLY A 151 -0.28 -20.03 48.04
C GLY A 151 -1.45 -19.05 48.26
N GLY A 152 -1.38 -18.23 49.30
CA GLY A 152 -2.42 -17.24 49.59
C GLY A 152 -2.52 -16.12 48.54
N TYR A 153 -1.41 -15.79 47.89
CA TYR A 153 -1.40 -14.81 46.79
C TYR A 153 -1.97 -15.40 45.50
N ILE A 154 -1.68 -16.69 45.21
CA ILE A 154 -2.31 -17.40 44.09
C ILE A 154 -3.83 -17.46 44.25
N ILE A 155 -4.31 -17.81 45.45
CA ILE A 155 -5.75 -17.87 45.77
C ILE A 155 -6.39 -16.48 45.57
N GLU A 156 -5.75 -15.43 46.09
CA GLU A 156 -6.33 -14.09 45.98
C GLU A 156 -6.31 -13.57 44.53
N ALA A 157 -5.28 -13.87 43.75
CA ALA A 157 -5.23 -13.51 42.34
C ALA A 157 -6.36 -14.18 41.52
N ALA A 158 -6.66 -15.45 41.80
CA ALA A 158 -7.78 -16.16 41.19
C ALA A 158 -9.13 -15.55 41.63
N ASN A 159 -9.30 -15.18 42.91
CA ASN A 159 -10.51 -14.50 43.38
C ASN A 159 -10.74 -13.14 42.68
N LEU A 160 -9.64 -12.43 42.38
CA LEU A 160 -9.65 -11.17 41.65
C LEU A 160 -9.68 -11.36 40.13
N LYS A 161 -9.64 -12.60 39.62
CA LYS A 161 -9.60 -12.95 38.20
C LYS A 161 -8.38 -12.44 37.43
N ILE A 162 -7.31 -12.08 38.13
CA ILE A 162 -6.06 -11.60 37.52
C ILE A 162 -5.45 -12.68 36.62
N THR A 163 -5.61 -13.94 37.01
CA THR A 163 -5.03 -15.10 36.32
C THR A 163 -6.05 -15.85 35.44
N ASP A 164 -7.22 -15.28 35.17
CA ASP A 164 -8.21 -15.90 34.27
C ASP A 164 -7.58 -16.10 32.89
N GLY A 165 -7.60 -17.34 32.37
CA GLY A 165 -6.93 -17.72 31.13
C GLY A 165 -5.51 -18.28 31.32
N LEU A 166 -4.98 -18.33 32.54
CA LEU A 166 -3.66 -18.87 32.89
C LEU A 166 -3.77 -20.12 33.77
N ASP A 167 -4.52 -21.12 33.31
CA ASP A 167 -4.76 -22.36 34.06
C ASP A 167 -3.56 -23.31 34.05
N GLY A 168 -3.30 -23.99 35.18
CA GLY A 168 -2.32 -25.07 35.25
C GLY A 168 -0.84 -24.65 35.22
N ILE A 169 -0.54 -23.36 35.36
CA ILE A 169 0.83 -22.85 35.41
C ILE A 169 1.48 -23.16 36.77
N SER A 170 2.70 -23.72 36.75
CA SER A 170 3.47 -23.99 37.97
C SER A 170 4.08 -22.73 38.55
N ASN A 171 4.23 -22.66 39.87
CA ASN A 171 4.73 -21.49 40.60
C ASN A 171 6.11 -21.02 40.13
N ASP A 172 7.01 -21.96 39.80
CA ASP A 172 8.40 -21.69 39.43
C ASP A 172 8.60 -21.48 37.92
N THR A 173 7.52 -21.56 37.12
CA THR A 173 7.59 -21.33 35.67
C THR A 173 7.98 -19.89 35.38
N PRO A 174 8.99 -19.64 34.53
CA PRO A 174 9.29 -18.29 34.04
C PRO A 174 8.06 -17.67 33.35
N LEU A 175 7.75 -16.43 33.69
CA LEU A 175 6.64 -15.70 33.08
C LEU A 175 7.01 -15.27 31.66
N THR A 176 6.11 -15.48 30.69
CA THR A 176 6.27 -14.92 29.34
C THR A 176 5.53 -13.59 29.20
N TYR A 177 5.90 -12.79 28.20
CA TYR A 177 5.20 -11.53 27.89
C TYR A 177 3.71 -11.76 27.63
N GLY A 178 3.33 -12.88 26.98
CA GLY A 178 1.93 -13.25 26.78
C GLY A 178 1.17 -13.43 28.10
N MET A 179 1.77 -14.14 29.07
CA MET A 179 1.19 -14.28 30.41
C MET A 179 1.11 -12.93 31.15
N MET A 180 2.13 -12.08 31.00
CA MET A 180 2.13 -10.73 31.58
C MET A 180 1.00 -9.88 31.01
N CYS A 181 0.79 -9.87 29.68
CA CYS A 181 -0.31 -9.15 29.04
C CYS A 181 -1.68 -9.60 29.56
N VAL A 182 -1.90 -10.92 29.71
CA VAL A 182 -3.13 -11.46 30.32
C VAL A 182 -3.33 -10.91 31.73
N MET A 183 -2.29 -10.98 32.56
CA MET A 183 -2.36 -10.49 33.94
C MET A 183 -2.62 -8.97 34.02
N MET A 184 -1.95 -8.17 33.18
CA MET A 184 -2.16 -6.72 33.11
C MET A 184 -3.57 -6.37 32.66
N TYR A 185 -4.05 -6.98 31.57
CA TYR A 185 -5.39 -6.75 31.03
C TYR A 185 -6.48 -7.12 32.03
N ASN A 186 -6.40 -8.30 32.63
CA ASN A 186 -7.36 -8.72 33.66
C ASN A 186 -7.35 -7.79 34.87
N SER A 187 -6.19 -7.23 35.22
CA SER A 187 -6.05 -6.29 36.35
C SER A 187 -6.80 -4.98 36.11
N LEU A 188 -7.06 -4.57 34.86
CA LEU A 188 -7.80 -3.34 34.53
C LEU A 188 -9.20 -3.32 35.15
N GLU A 189 -9.84 -4.49 35.31
CA GLU A 189 -11.18 -4.64 35.89
C GLU A 189 -11.17 -4.80 37.43
N VAL A 190 -9.99 -4.87 38.05
CA VAL A 190 -9.86 -5.07 39.49
C VAL A 190 -10.01 -3.74 40.24
N LYS A 191 -10.88 -3.68 41.23
CA LYS A 191 -10.97 -2.54 42.17
C LYS A 191 -9.76 -2.49 43.08
N MET A 192 -9.08 -1.36 43.18
CA MET A 192 -7.91 -1.24 44.06
C MET A 192 -8.32 -1.20 45.55
N LEU A 193 -7.45 -1.69 46.43
CA LEU A 193 -7.66 -1.67 47.88
C LEU A 193 -6.68 -0.71 48.56
N VAL A 194 -7.18 0.42 49.05
CA VAL A 194 -6.37 1.41 49.76
C VAL A 194 -6.52 1.22 51.26
N SER A 195 -5.40 1.18 51.98
CA SER A 195 -5.39 1.00 53.44
C SER A 195 -4.96 2.28 54.15
N ASN A 196 -5.89 2.88 54.90
CA ASN A 196 -5.65 4.08 55.70
C ASN A 196 -5.44 3.67 57.16
N SER A 197 -4.33 4.12 57.76
CA SER A 197 -4.03 3.87 59.18
C SER A 197 -4.19 5.15 59.98
N TYR A 198 -5.14 5.15 60.92
CA TYR A 198 -5.36 6.27 61.85
C TYR A 198 -5.36 5.75 63.29
N ASN A 199 -4.48 6.29 64.14
CA ASN A 199 -4.31 5.90 65.55
C ASN A 199 -4.14 4.37 65.77
N GLY A 200 -3.39 3.70 64.90
CA GLY A 200 -3.10 2.26 65.04
C GLY A 200 -4.21 1.32 64.58
N ASN A 201 -5.34 1.85 64.09
CA ASN A 201 -6.38 1.08 63.41
C ASN A 201 -6.23 1.24 61.89
N THR A 202 -5.94 0.14 61.19
CA THR A 202 -5.92 0.08 59.72
C THR A 202 -7.33 -0.24 59.22
N LYS A 203 -7.88 0.62 58.36
CA LYS A 203 -9.10 0.36 57.60
C LYS A 203 -8.74 0.30 56.12
N SER A 204 -9.19 -0.75 55.45
CA SER A 204 -9.02 -0.91 54.00
C SER A 204 -10.35 -0.62 53.29
N GLU A 205 -10.31 0.17 52.23
CA GLU A 205 -11.46 0.52 51.41
C GLU A 205 -11.17 0.22 49.94
N LYS A 206 -12.19 -0.24 49.21
CA LYS A 206 -12.09 -0.46 47.77
C LYS A 206 -12.39 0.85 47.03
N THR A 207 -11.50 1.25 46.14
CA THR A 207 -11.70 2.39 45.23
C THR A 207 -12.31 1.90 43.90
N ASP A 208 -12.18 2.67 42.82
CA ASP A 208 -12.63 2.24 41.49
C ASP A 208 -11.69 1.17 40.90
N LYS A 209 -12.06 0.62 39.73
CA LYS A 209 -11.20 -0.31 38.99
C LYS A 209 -9.94 0.37 38.46
N VAL A 210 -8.86 -0.40 38.31
CA VAL A 210 -7.56 0.09 37.81
C VAL A 210 -7.70 0.91 36.53
N LEU A 211 -8.55 0.47 35.59
CA LEU A 211 -8.81 1.19 34.34
C LEU A 211 -9.17 2.67 34.59
N ASN A 212 -10.07 2.94 35.53
CA ASN A 212 -10.56 4.27 35.84
C ASN A 212 -9.61 5.00 36.80
N GLU A 213 -9.20 4.33 37.87
CA GLU A 213 -8.43 4.93 38.98
C GLU A 213 -7.01 5.30 38.58
N VAL A 214 -6.36 4.47 37.75
CA VAL A 214 -4.94 4.62 37.40
C VAL A 214 -4.76 5.23 36.02
N PHE A 215 -5.52 4.73 35.03
CA PHE A 215 -5.34 5.14 33.63
C PHE A 215 -6.30 6.24 33.18
N GLU A 216 -7.29 6.59 34.01
CA GLU A 216 -8.35 7.56 33.69
C GLU A 216 -9.07 7.20 32.37
N ILE A 217 -9.20 5.89 32.10
CA ILE A 217 -9.92 5.31 30.97
C ILE A 217 -11.24 4.74 31.50
N TYR A 218 -12.29 4.90 30.72
CA TYR A 218 -13.62 4.36 31.02
C TYR A 218 -14.03 3.42 29.89
N ASP A 219 -14.94 2.50 30.16
CA ASP A 219 -15.51 1.61 29.16
C ASP A 219 -17.04 1.61 29.22
N GLY A 220 -17.66 1.15 28.14
CA GLY A 220 -19.10 1.07 28.02
C GLY A 220 -19.53 0.07 26.95
N TYR A 221 -20.82 -0.23 26.96
CA TYR A 221 -21.48 -1.03 25.92
C TYR A 221 -22.54 -0.16 25.26
N GLY A 222 -22.67 -0.25 23.94
CA GLY A 222 -23.66 0.52 23.20
C GLY A 222 -23.67 0.16 21.72
N ARG A 223 -24.62 0.70 20.95
CA ARG A 223 -24.71 0.47 19.51
C ARG A 223 -24.02 1.59 18.75
N VAL A 224 -23.19 1.27 17.76
CA VAL A 224 -22.66 2.28 16.84
C VAL A 224 -23.79 2.79 15.96
N THR A 225 -24.18 4.04 16.16
CA THR A 225 -25.34 4.67 15.49
C THR A 225 -24.93 5.58 14.33
N ALA A 226 -23.69 6.05 14.30
CA ALA A 226 -23.10 6.76 13.17
C ALA A 226 -21.59 6.57 13.11
N ASN A 227 -21.03 6.66 11.91
CA ASN A 227 -19.60 6.58 11.65
C ASN A 227 -19.18 7.73 10.71
N SER A 228 -17.96 7.68 10.15
CA SER A 228 -17.49 8.75 9.27
C SER A 228 -18.29 8.90 7.96
N ILE A 229 -19.01 7.84 7.57
CA ILE A 229 -19.60 7.65 6.24
C ILE A 229 -21.12 7.91 6.26
N THR A 230 -21.81 7.44 7.30
CA THR A 230 -23.27 7.32 7.39
C THR A 230 -23.76 7.19 8.84
N SER A 231 -25.07 7.32 9.05
CA SER A 231 -25.75 7.05 10.31
C SER A 231 -26.94 6.12 10.10
N LEU A 232 -27.34 5.37 11.12
CA LEU A 232 -28.52 4.50 11.09
C LEU A 232 -29.82 5.27 10.80
N SER A 233 -29.83 6.58 11.04
CA SER A 233 -30.95 7.47 10.70
C SER A 233 -31.02 7.86 9.21
N GLY A 234 -29.99 7.51 8.44
CA GLY A 234 -29.85 7.85 7.02
C GLY A 234 -29.30 9.26 6.77
N ASP A 235 -28.75 9.93 7.79
CA ASP A 235 -27.86 11.07 7.57
C ASP A 235 -26.50 10.56 7.06
N ASN A 236 -25.99 11.27 6.07
CA ASN A 236 -24.92 10.89 5.18
C ASN A 236 -23.92 12.07 5.05
N ASN A 237 -23.84 12.90 6.08
CA ASN A 237 -22.83 13.95 6.19
C ASN A 237 -21.50 13.33 6.62
N TYR A 238 -20.49 13.47 5.78
CA TYR A 238 -19.17 12.91 6.03
C TYR A 238 -18.46 13.65 7.17
N ASN A 239 -17.97 12.93 8.18
CA ASN A 239 -17.08 13.47 9.20
C ASN A 239 -16.08 12.41 9.70
N PRO A 240 -14.84 12.41 9.21
CA PRO A 240 -13.84 11.39 9.53
C PRO A 240 -13.35 11.42 10.97
N GLU A 241 -13.60 12.51 11.70
CA GLU A 241 -13.11 12.68 13.07
C GLU A 241 -14.11 12.17 14.12
N LYS A 242 -15.26 11.60 13.70
CA LYS A 242 -16.35 11.28 14.63
C LYS A 242 -16.90 9.87 14.44
N ILE A 243 -17.28 9.29 15.58
CA ILE A 243 -18.11 8.08 15.68
C ILE A 243 -19.18 8.32 16.74
N GLU A 244 -20.37 7.78 16.55
CA GLU A 244 -21.48 7.92 17.47
C GLU A 244 -21.88 6.56 18.04
N ILE A 245 -21.96 6.48 19.37
CA ILE A 245 -22.40 5.29 20.11
C ILE A 245 -23.59 5.69 20.98
N ASP A 246 -24.74 5.04 20.81
CA ASP A 246 -26.00 5.37 21.50
C ASP A 246 -26.34 6.88 21.46
N SER A 247 -26.17 7.52 20.30
CA SER A 247 -26.40 8.96 20.11
C SER A 247 -25.46 9.90 20.87
N LYS A 248 -24.31 9.41 21.35
CA LYS A 248 -23.22 10.23 21.89
C LYS A 248 -22.01 10.21 20.96
N GLU A 249 -21.51 11.38 20.61
CA GLU A 249 -20.33 11.53 19.75
C GLU A 249 -19.02 11.32 20.53
N TYR A 250 -18.09 10.63 19.88
CA TYR A 250 -16.72 10.41 20.29
C TYR A 250 -15.77 10.76 19.14
N LYS A 251 -14.53 11.13 19.47
CA LYS A 251 -13.48 11.30 18.48
C LYS A 251 -13.12 9.93 17.90
N ASN A 252 -13.19 9.81 16.58
CA ASN A 252 -12.77 8.60 15.90
C ASN A 252 -11.24 8.61 15.73
N ALA A 253 -10.56 7.69 16.41
CA ALA A 253 -9.11 7.53 16.33
C ALA A 253 -8.66 6.53 15.26
N ASP A 254 -9.58 5.70 14.75
CA ASP A 254 -9.29 4.61 13.83
C ASP A 254 -10.44 4.41 12.84
N SER A 255 -10.18 4.64 11.55
CA SER A 255 -11.18 4.45 10.49
C SER A 255 -11.73 3.02 10.39
N SER A 256 -11.04 2.02 10.95
CA SER A 256 -11.57 0.64 10.99
C SER A 256 -12.86 0.52 11.81
N TYR A 257 -13.12 1.45 12.74
CA TYR A 257 -14.38 1.49 13.48
C TYR A 257 -15.59 1.84 12.61
N ASP A 258 -15.37 2.37 11.40
CA ASP A 258 -16.47 2.61 10.46
C ASP A 258 -17.18 1.31 10.06
N ASP A 259 -16.48 0.17 10.05
CA ASP A 259 -17.07 -1.14 9.76
C ASP A 259 -17.95 -1.67 10.91
N LEU A 260 -17.96 -1.02 12.08
CA LEU A 260 -18.76 -1.40 13.25
C LEU A 260 -20.14 -0.74 13.29
N ILE A 261 -20.52 0.04 12.26
CA ILE A 261 -21.85 0.66 12.15
C ILE A 261 -22.96 -0.38 12.32
N GLY A 262 -23.92 -0.09 13.19
CA GLY A 262 -25.07 -0.96 13.43
C GLY A 262 -24.84 -2.08 14.44
N TYR A 263 -23.60 -2.40 14.83
CA TYR A 263 -23.29 -3.43 15.82
C TYR A 263 -23.36 -2.91 17.26
N ASN A 264 -23.70 -3.78 18.21
CA ASN A 264 -23.43 -3.54 19.63
C ASN A 264 -21.95 -3.78 19.91
N VAL A 265 -21.31 -2.86 20.61
CA VAL A 265 -19.85 -2.86 20.84
C VAL A 265 -19.53 -2.72 22.32
N HIS A 266 -18.39 -3.28 22.73
CA HIS A 266 -17.67 -2.90 23.95
C HIS A 266 -16.60 -1.89 23.54
N TYR A 267 -16.57 -0.74 24.19
CA TYR A 267 -15.67 0.35 23.80
C TYR A 267 -15.05 1.00 25.02
N TYR A 268 -13.84 1.53 24.81
CA TYR A 268 -13.03 2.22 25.80
C TYR A 268 -12.82 3.65 25.36
N TYR A 269 -12.93 4.60 26.28
CA TYR A 269 -12.82 6.02 25.99
C TYR A 269 -12.15 6.80 27.13
N ARG A 270 -11.59 7.96 26.78
CA ARG A 270 -11.11 8.95 27.76
C ARG A 270 -12.10 10.11 27.84
N ASP A 271 -12.44 10.53 29.05
CA ASP A 271 -13.26 11.73 29.25
C ASP A 271 -12.40 12.98 29.07
N ASN A 272 -12.80 13.86 28.14
CA ASN A 272 -12.07 15.07 27.79
C ASN A 272 -12.91 16.33 28.05
N ALA A 273 -13.91 16.27 28.93
CA ALA A 273 -14.78 17.40 29.22
C ALA A 273 -14.00 18.72 29.46
N PRO A 274 -14.44 19.85 28.86
CA PRO A 274 -15.68 20.05 28.11
C PRO A 274 -15.60 19.66 26.62
N TYR A 275 -14.49 19.08 26.17
CA TYR A 275 -14.30 18.62 24.79
C TYR A 275 -14.89 17.22 24.58
N MET A 276 -14.96 16.80 23.31
CA MET A 276 -15.45 15.48 22.93
C MET A 276 -14.53 14.37 23.45
N ASN A 277 -15.11 13.30 23.96
CA ASN A 277 -14.38 12.14 24.48
C ASN A 277 -13.63 11.42 23.36
N ASP A 278 -12.44 10.89 23.65
CA ASP A 278 -11.68 10.09 22.69
C ASP A 278 -12.10 8.62 22.77
N ALA A 279 -12.52 8.01 21.66
CA ALA A 279 -12.64 6.56 21.57
C ALA A 279 -11.25 5.95 21.35
N LEU A 280 -10.80 5.12 22.29
CA LEU A 280 -9.45 4.54 22.29
C LEU A 280 -9.43 3.16 21.65
N TYR A 281 -10.42 2.33 22.00
CA TYR A 281 -10.55 0.96 21.52
C TYR A 281 -12.02 0.58 21.41
N MET A 282 -12.40 -0.19 20.39
CA MET A 282 -13.77 -0.67 20.19
C MET A 282 -13.77 -2.05 19.55
N GLU A 283 -14.67 -2.91 20.01
CA GLU A 283 -14.86 -4.25 19.47
C GLU A 283 -16.33 -4.68 19.52
N ILE A 284 -16.71 -5.66 18.70
CA ILE A 284 -18.07 -6.22 18.71
C ILE A 284 -18.32 -6.93 20.04
N ASP A 285 -19.47 -6.65 20.68
CA ASP A 285 -19.96 -7.45 21.78
C ASP A 285 -20.62 -8.73 21.24
N GLU A 286 -19.85 -9.80 21.15
CA GLU A 286 -20.30 -11.13 20.68
C GLU A 286 -21.53 -11.67 21.42
N GLY A 287 -21.76 -11.24 22.67
CA GLY A 287 -22.93 -11.66 23.45
C GLY A 287 -24.21 -10.92 23.07
N ALA A 288 -24.08 -9.74 22.47
CA ALA A 288 -25.18 -8.83 22.14
C ALA A 288 -25.46 -8.73 20.64
N ASN A 289 -24.75 -9.49 19.81
CA ASN A 289 -24.98 -9.53 18.36
C ASN A 289 -25.13 -10.98 17.88
N LYS A 290 -26.17 -11.25 17.09
CA LYS A 290 -26.25 -12.48 16.30
C LYS A 290 -26.05 -12.14 14.84
N ILE A 291 -24.88 -12.53 14.31
CA ILE A 291 -24.43 -12.17 12.97
C ILE A 291 -24.62 -13.35 12.02
N LEU A 292 -25.12 -13.09 10.82
CA LEU A 292 -25.14 -14.02 9.68
C LEU A 292 -24.55 -13.31 8.46
N THR A 293 -23.51 -13.87 7.88
CA THR A 293 -22.96 -13.42 6.59
C THR A 293 -23.18 -14.53 5.57
N VAL A 294 -23.76 -14.16 4.43
CA VAL A 294 -24.00 -15.05 3.27
C VAL A 294 -23.44 -14.39 2.02
N SER A 295 -22.87 -15.16 1.10
CA SER A 295 -22.16 -14.63 -0.07
C SER A 295 -22.74 -15.09 -1.40
N LYS A 296 -22.12 -14.65 -2.50
CA LYS A 296 -22.35 -15.16 -3.86
C LYS A 296 -22.19 -16.69 -3.92
N ASP A 297 -21.24 -17.28 -3.19
CA ASP A 297 -21.00 -18.73 -3.16
C ASP A 297 -22.19 -19.50 -2.56
N ASP A 298 -22.93 -18.87 -1.64
CA ASP A 298 -24.19 -19.39 -1.10
C ASP A 298 -25.38 -19.17 -2.05
N SER A 299 -25.13 -18.70 -3.28
CA SER A 299 -26.14 -18.30 -4.25
C SER A 299 -27.14 -17.32 -3.65
N THR A 300 -26.65 -16.30 -2.94
CA THR A 300 -27.49 -15.30 -2.26
C THR A 300 -28.21 -14.40 -3.26
N TYR A 301 -29.51 -14.20 -3.07
CA TYR A 301 -30.34 -13.35 -3.92
C TYR A 301 -31.46 -12.65 -3.16
N VAL A 302 -31.94 -11.55 -3.71
CA VAL A 302 -33.14 -10.84 -3.23
C VAL A 302 -34.32 -11.15 -4.15
N ALA A 303 -35.43 -11.57 -3.55
CA ALA A 303 -36.70 -11.73 -4.25
C ALA A 303 -37.89 -11.36 -3.37
N ASP A 304 -38.91 -10.72 -3.95
CA ASP A 304 -40.16 -10.37 -3.26
C ASP A 304 -39.93 -9.65 -1.92
N LYS A 305 -38.98 -8.71 -1.88
CA LYS A 305 -38.54 -7.97 -0.67
C LYS A 305 -37.95 -8.84 0.46
N ASN A 306 -37.51 -10.05 0.13
CA ASN A 306 -36.88 -10.98 1.05
C ASN A 306 -35.49 -11.37 0.53
N ILE A 307 -34.63 -11.78 1.46
CA ILE A 307 -33.29 -12.27 1.16
C ILE A 307 -33.31 -13.79 1.29
N PHE A 308 -32.74 -14.45 0.30
CA PHE A 308 -32.66 -15.90 0.22
C PHE A 308 -31.21 -16.34 0.01
N TYR A 309 -30.85 -17.50 0.56
CA TYR A 309 -29.54 -18.10 0.39
C TYR A 309 -29.63 -19.63 0.51
N TYR A 310 -28.64 -20.34 -0.02
CA TYR A 310 -28.51 -21.78 0.12
C TYR A 310 -27.50 -22.14 1.20
N THR A 311 -27.86 -23.10 2.04
CA THR A 311 -26.91 -23.68 3.01
C THR A 311 -25.92 -24.62 2.31
N LYS A 312 -24.82 -24.98 2.98
CA LYS A 312 -23.85 -25.98 2.50
C LYS A 312 -24.47 -27.32 2.07
N ASN A 313 -25.63 -27.69 2.65
CA ASN A 313 -26.37 -28.90 2.29
C ASN A 313 -27.40 -28.67 1.16
N ASN A 314 -27.28 -27.55 0.44
CA ASN A 314 -28.14 -27.14 -0.67
C ASN A 314 -29.62 -26.93 -0.30
N SER A 315 -29.92 -26.65 0.98
CA SER A 315 -31.26 -26.23 1.41
C SER A 315 -31.41 -24.72 1.25
N LEU A 316 -32.47 -24.29 0.57
CA LEU A 316 -32.89 -22.89 0.50
C LEU A 316 -33.37 -22.38 1.87
N LYS A 317 -32.94 -21.17 2.23
CA LYS A 317 -33.36 -20.45 3.44
C LYS A 317 -33.83 -19.05 3.07
N GLN A 318 -34.84 -18.59 3.80
CA GLN A 318 -35.32 -17.21 3.77
C GLN A 318 -34.92 -16.53 5.07
N VAL A 319 -34.37 -15.33 4.97
CA VAL A 319 -34.03 -14.49 6.12
C VAL A 319 -35.29 -13.90 6.75
N ASN A 320 -35.32 -13.83 8.08
CA ASN A 320 -36.38 -13.21 8.86
C ASN A 320 -35.95 -11.79 9.30
N LEU A 321 -36.51 -10.75 8.67
CA LEU A 321 -36.17 -9.35 8.95
C LEU A 321 -37.19 -8.70 9.91
N SER A 322 -36.75 -7.71 10.68
CA SER A 322 -37.66 -6.85 11.47
C SER A 322 -38.41 -5.87 10.56
N ASP A 323 -39.57 -5.33 10.95
CA ASP A 323 -40.34 -4.41 10.08
C ASP A 323 -39.67 -3.03 9.87
N GLY A 324 -38.66 -2.71 10.69
CA GLY A 324 -37.95 -1.43 10.69
C GLY A 324 -36.43 -1.59 10.57
N TYR A 325 -35.98 -2.66 9.91
CA TYR A 325 -34.56 -2.90 9.72
C TYR A 325 -33.86 -1.74 9.00
N VAL A 326 -32.59 -1.51 9.34
CA VAL A 326 -31.72 -0.57 8.62
C VAL A 326 -31.06 -1.29 7.46
N LEU A 327 -31.10 -0.69 6.27
CA LEU A 327 -30.43 -1.20 5.09
C LEU A 327 -29.22 -0.34 4.73
N VAL A 328 -28.06 -0.97 4.69
CA VAL A 328 -26.80 -0.42 4.18
C VAL A 328 -26.51 -1.07 2.82
N TYR A 329 -26.18 -0.26 1.82
CA TYR A 329 -25.70 -0.73 0.53
C TYR A 329 -24.33 -0.12 0.26
N ASN A 330 -23.30 -0.96 0.13
CA ASN A 330 -21.91 -0.55 -0.09
C ASN A 330 -21.48 0.59 0.85
N LYS A 331 -21.48 0.30 2.16
CA LYS A 331 -21.09 1.19 3.28
C LYS A 331 -21.99 2.38 3.59
N ARG A 332 -23.01 2.69 2.77
CA ARG A 332 -23.99 3.76 3.08
C ARG A 332 -25.37 3.24 3.40
N VAL A 333 -25.99 3.81 4.45
CA VAL A 333 -27.41 3.63 4.70
C VAL A 333 -28.20 4.19 3.50
N THR A 334 -29.12 3.38 3.00
CA THR A 334 -29.97 3.72 1.87
C THR A 334 -31.41 3.93 2.31
N LYS A 335 -32.12 4.82 1.61
CA LYS A 335 -33.57 5.01 1.77
C LYS A 335 -34.39 4.12 0.84
N ASN A 336 -33.72 3.32 0.00
CA ASN A 336 -34.35 2.38 -0.91
C ASN A 336 -34.76 1.11 -0.14
N GLY A 337 -35.86 0.49 -0.55
CA GLY A 337 -36.24 -0.84 -0.06
C GLY A 337 -35.46 -1.96 -0.74
N LEU A 338 -35.54 -3.18 -0.19
CA LEU A 338 -34.86 -4.37 -0.74
C LEU A 338 -35.22 -4.65 -2.20
N GLU A 339 -36.43 -4.28 -2.64
CA GLU A 339 -36.86 -4.45 -4.03
C GLU A 339 -35.95 -3.78 -5.07
N LYS A 340 -35.15 -2.78 -4.68
CA LYS A 340 -34.16 -2.15 -5.57
C LYS A 340 -33.03 -3.12 -5.95
N TYR A 341 -32.70 -4.06 -5.08
CA TYR A 341 -31.57 -4.98 -5.23
C TYR A 341 -32.02 -6.38 -5.67
N GLN A 342 -33.18 -6.46 -6.34
CA GLN A 342 -33.75 -7.70 -6.84
C GLN A 342 -32.77 -8.46 -7.76
N GLY A 343 -32.58 -9.76 -7.52
CA GLY A 343 -31.66 -10.61 -8.27
C GLY A 343 -30.53 -11.16 -7.42
N ASN A 344 -29.55 -11.78 -8.10
CA ASN A 344 -28.37 -12.33 -7.45
C ASN A 344 -27.50 -11.20 -6.88
N ILE A 345 -26.88 -11.46 -5.73
CA ILE A 345 -25.93 -10.55 -5.11
C ILE A 345 -24.52 -10.99 -5.49
N ASP A 346 -23.87 -10.22 -6.36
CA ASP A 346 -22.43 -10.34 -6.64
C ASP A 346 -21.66 -9.70 -5.49
N GLY A 347 -21.38 -10.48 -4.43
CA GLY A 347 -20.75 -10.01 -3.21
C GLY A 347 -21.21 -10.75 -1.96
N SER A 348 -21.63 -10.01 -0.93
CA SER A 348 -22.12 -10.58 0.33
C SER A 348 -23.23 -9.75 0.97
N VAL A 349 -23.99 -10.40 1.84
CA VAL A 349 -25.00 -9.80 2.70
C VAL A 349 -24.69 -10.16 4.15
N THR A 350 -24.47 -9.14 4.98
CA THR A 350 -24.29 -9.29 6.43
C THR A 350 -25.55 -8.83 7.16
N LEU A 351 -26.01 -9.66 8.07
CA LEU A 351 -27.26 -9.48 8.80
C LEU A 351 -26.97 -9.54 10.30
N VAL A 352 -27.49 -8.58 11.05
CA VAL A 352 -27.26 -8.50 12.50
C VAL A 352 -28.59 -8.35 13.23
N ASP A 353 -28.83 -9.27 14.18
CA ASP A 353 -29.88 -9.18 15.18
C ASP A 353 -29.22 -8.67 16.46
N THR A 354 -29.53 -7.41 16.82
CA THR A 354 -28.90 -6.66 17.92
C THR A 354 -29.73 -6.68 19.20
N ASN A 355 -30.96 -7.20 19.15
CA ASN A 355 -31.89 -7.23 20.29
C ASN A 355 -32.26 -8.66 20.73
N SER A 356 -31.70 -9.68 20.05
CA SER A 356 -31.93 -11.11 20.29
C SER A 356 -33.39 -11.55 20.18
N ASP A 357 -34.20 -10.86 19.35
CA ASP A 357 -35.61 -11.21 19.14
C ASP A 357 -35.81 -12.29 18.03
N GLY A 358 -34.73 -12.71 17.37
CA GLY A 358 -34.75 -13.71 16.31
C GLY A 358 -35.08 -13.15 14.92
N LYS A 359 -35.16 -11.83 14.78
CA LYS A 359 -35.26 -11.10 13.51
C LYS A 359 -34.06 -10.18 13.34
N TYR A 360 -33.52 -10.12 12.14
CA TYR A 360 -32.40 -9.21 11.84
C TYR A 360 -32.92 -7.78 11.69
N ASP A 361 -32.31 -6.84 12.40
CA ASP A 361 -32.66 -5.41 12.40
C ASP A 361 -31.63 -4.52 11.68
N PHE A 362 -30.51 -5.11 11.25
CA PHE A 362 -29.51 -4.47 10.41
C PHE A 362 -29.14 -5.39 9.25
N VAL A 363 -29.08 -4.82 8.05
CA VAL A 363 -28.73 -5.52 6.81
C VAL A 363 -27.72 -4.68 6.05
N GLU A 364 -26.54 -5.24 5.77
CA GLU A 364 -25.53 -4.65 4.89
C GLU A 364 -25.37 -5.50 3.64
N ILE A 365 -25.71 -4.94 2.48
CA ILE A 365 -25.45 -5.55 1.17
C ILE A 365 -24.17 -4.91 0.64
N SER A 366 -23.12 -5.71 0.49
CA SER A 366 -21.87 -5.34 -0.16
C SER A 366 -21.81 -6.03 -1.51
N SER A 367 -22.13 -5.31 -2.59
CA SER A 367 -22.18 -5.86 -3.94
C SER A 367 -21.33 -5.06 -4.92
N TYR A 368 -20.54 -5.76 -5.72
CA TYR A 368 -19.65 -5.16 -6.71
C TYR A 368 -20.25 -5.26 -8.12
N THR A 369 -19.90 -4.29 -8.97
CA THR A 369 -20.06 -4.38 -10.42
C THR A 369 -18.69 -4.58 -11.06
N THR A 370 -18.56 -5.58 -11.92
CA THR A 370 -17.31 -5.84 -12.64
C THR A 370 -17.25 -5.04 -13.94
N ILE A 371 -16.12 -4.36 -14.13
CA ILE A 371 -15.80 -3.51 -15.29
C ILE A 371 -14.58 -4.09 -15.99
N TYR A 372 -14.73 -4.47 -17.27
CA TYR A 372 -13.60 -4.74 -18.15
C TYR A 372 -13.18 -3.43 -18.82
N VAL A 373 -12.03 -2.89 -18.42
CA VAL A 373 -11.65 -1.51 -18.73
C VAL A 373 -11.35 -1.34 -20.22
N SER A 374 -12.14 -0.50 -20.90
CA SER A 374 -11.85 -0.04 -22.26
C SER A 374 -11.07 1.27 -22.29
N VAL A 375 -11.37 2.17 -21.35
CA VAL A 375 -10.73 3.49 -21.20
C VAL A 375 -10.75 3.84 -19.72
N ALA A 376 -9.63 4.33 -19.19
CA ALA A 376 -9.55 4.94 -17.86
C ALA A 376 -9.06 6.39 -18.01
N ASN A 377 -9.92 7.37 -17.69
CA ASN A 377 -9.61 8.78 -17.81
C ASN A 377 -8.95 9.30 -16.53
N GLY A 378 -7.66 9.61 -16.57
CA GLY A 378 -6.91 10.10 -15.41
C GLY A 378 -7.37 11.47 -14.87
N TYR A 379 -8.03 12.29 -15.69
CA TYR A 379 -8.50 13.63 -15.34
C TYR A 379 -9.90 13.61 -14.70
N SER A 380 -10.90 13.03 -15.40
CA SER A 380 -12.28 12.92 -14.87
C SER A 380 -12.47 11.76 -13.90
N LYS A 381 -11.45 10.92 -13.73
CA LYS A 381 -11.50 9.67 -12.94
C LYS A 381 -12.61 8.71 -13.40
N GLU A 382 -12.97 8.76 -14.68
CA GLU A 382 -13.98 7.88 -15.28
C GLU A 382 -13.36 6.60 -15.87
N ILE A 383 -13.91 5.46 -15.49
CA ILE A 383 -13.54 4.13 -16.00
C ILE A 383 -14.71 3.62 -16.83
N PHE A 384 -14.44 3.31 -18.09
CA PHE A 384 -15.44 2.85 -19.05
C PHE A 384 -15.36 1.34 -19.25
N ASP A 385 -16.49 0.67 -19.07
CA ASP A 385 -16.61 -0.74 -19.39
C ASP A 385 -16.61 -0.98 -20.91
N LYS A 386 -15.95 -2.05 -21.34
CA LYS A 386 -15.81 -2.43 -22.75
C LYS A 386 -17.10 -2.97 -23.36
N PHE A 387 -17.90 -3.68 -22.58
CA PHE A 387 -19.03 -4.45 -23.04
C PHE A 387 -20.36 -3.70 -22.86
N ASP A 388 -20.52 -2.98 -21.75
CA ASP A 388 -21.70 -2.20 -21.40
C ASP A 388 -21.32 -0.86 -20.74
N THR A 389 -21.40 0.22 -21.52
CA THR A 389 -21.05 1.56 -21.03
C THR A 389 -21.92 2.05 -19.86
N ALA A 390 -23.08 1.43 -19.59
CA ALA A 390 -23.91 1.76 -18.43
C ALA A 390 -23.27 1.34 -17.09
N LYS A 391 -22.30 0.40 -17.11
CA LYS A 391 -21.51 -0.03 -15.94
C LYS A 391 -20.32 0.88 -15.64
N SER A 392 -20.06 1.86 -16.51
CA SER A 392 -18.95 2.81 -16.34
C SER A 392 -19.12 3.64 -15.07
N VAL A 393 -18.01 4.03 -14.46
CA VAL A 393 -18.01 4.65 -13.14
C VAL A 393 -17.02 5.80 -13.02
N CYS A 394 -17.32 6.76 -12.14
CA CYS A 394 -16.44 7.87 -11.81
C CYS A 394 -15.95 7.70 -10.36
N LEU A 395 -14.63 7.73 -10.18
CA LEU A 395 -13.94 7.63 -8.89
C LEU A 395 -13.24 8.95 -8.54
N ASP A 396 -13.94 10.08 -8.75
CA ASP A 396 -13.42 11.41 -8.45
C ASP A 396 -13.68 11.77 -6.98
N ASP A 397 -12.64 11.67 -6.16
CA ASP A 397 -12.65 12.00 -4.73
C ASP A 397 -12.60 13.51 -4.44
N THR A 398 -12.48 14.35 -5.47
CA THR A 398 -12.54 15.82 -5.31
C THR A 398 -13.97 16.37 -5.23
N ILE A 399 -14.97 15.52 -5.51
CA ILE A 399 -16.38 15.86 -5.41
C ILE A 399 -16.83 15.83 -3.95
N ASN A 400 -17.45 16.92 -3.46
CA ASN A 400 -17.89 17.07 -2.06
C ASN A 400 -18.56 15.81 -1.47
N ASP A 401 -18.05 15.38 -0.32
CA ASP A 401 -18.45 14.20 0.46
C ASP A 401 -18.23 12.83 -0.22
N SER A 402 -17.30 12.76 -1.18
CA SER A 402 -16.95 11.49 -1.84
C SER A 402 -15.65 10.91 -1.27
N GLN A 403 -15.61 9.59 -1.16
CA GLN A 403 -14.44 8.84 -0.72
C GLN A 403 -14.36 7.55 -1.54
N PHE A 404 -13.28 7.42 -2.29
CA PHE A 404 -13.00 6.23 -3.09
C PHE A 404 -11.67 5.64 -2.68
N ILE A 405 -11.66 4.34 -2.41
CA ILE A 405 -10.44 3.58 -2.12
C ILE A 405 -10.20 2.63 -3.29
N ILE A 406 -9.00 2.65 -3.84
CA ILE A 406 -8.62 1.77 -4.95
C ILE A 406 -7.58 0.80 -4.42
N ARG A 407 -7.77 -0.50 -4.65
CA ARG A 407 -6.89 -1.56 -4.14
C ARG A 407 -6.49 -2.52 -5.26
N ASP A 408 -5.35 -3.16 -5.09
CA ASP A 408 -4.99 -4.34 -5.87
C ASP A 408 -5.70 -5.60 -5.32
N THR A 409 -5.52 -6.74 -5.99
CA THR A 409 -6.07 -8.04 -5.56
C THR A 409 -5.42 -8.60 -4.29
N SER A 410 -4.35 -7.99 -3.79
CA SER A 410 -3.72 -8.33 -2.50
C SER A 410 -4.25 -7.47 -1.34
N GLY A 411 -5.10 -6.49 -1.63
CA GLY A 411 -5.68 -5.57 -0.66
C GLY A 411 -4.85 -4.30 -0.42
N ASN A 412 -3.71 -4.12 -1.10
CA ASN A 412 -2.91 -2.91 -0.96
C ASN A 412 -3.62 -1.75 -1.64
N GLU A 413 -3.59 -0.56 -1.02
CA GLU A 413 -4.12 0.65 -1.64
C GLU A 413 -3.20 1.11 -2.78
N ILE A 414 -3.80 1.39 -3.94
CA ILE A 414 -3.12 1.83 -5.15
C ILE A 414 -3.74 3.14 -5.66
N GLN A 415 -3.01 3.84 -6.52
CA GLN A 415 -3.49 5.08 -7.12
C GLN A 415 -4.38 4.80 -8.34
N TYR A 416 -5.30 5.72 -8.66
CA TYR A 416 -6.17 5.61 -9.84
C TYR A 416 -5.39 5.34 -11.13
N SER A 417 -4.19 5.91 -11.27
CA SER A 417 -3.38 5.74 -12.47
C SER A 417 -2.96 4.30 -12.74
N ALA A 418 -2.99 3.42 -11.73
CA ALA A 418 -2.75 1.98 -11.89
C ALA A 418 -3.76 1.28 -12.80
N ILE A 419 -4.94 1.88 -13.03
CA ILE A 419 -6.02 1.32 -13.85
C ILE A 419 -5.74 1.58 -15.33
N LYS A 420 -5.61 0.50 -16.11
CA LYS A 420 -5.26 0.52 -17.54
C LYS A 420 -6.32 -0.20 -18.39
N GLU A 421 -6.38 0.12 -19.69
CA GLU A 421 -7.15 -0.67 -20.66
C GLU A 421 -6.76 -2.15 -20.55
N GLY A 422 -7.75 -3.03 -20.52
CA GLY A 422 -7.56 -4.48 -20.38
C GLY A 422 -7.53 -4.99 -18.94
N ASN A 423 -7.44 -4.10 -17.93
CA ASN A 423 -7.66 -4.50 -16.53
C ASN A 423 -9.13 -4.86 -16.28
N VAL A 424 -9.36 -5.60 -15.20
CA VAL A 424 -10.70 -5.83 -14.67
C VAL A 424 -10.80 -5.13 -13.33
N VAL A 425 -11.82 -4.29 -13.17
CA VAL A 425 -12.06 -3.53 -11.94
C VAL A 425 -13.40 -3.95 -11.36
N SER A 426 -13.40 -4.47 -10.13
CA SER A 426 -14.62 -4.76 -9.39
C SER A 426 -14.94 -3.62 -8.44
N VAL A 427 -16.08 -2.97 -8.63
CA VAL A 427 -16.41 -1.70 -7.99
C VAL A 427 -17.62 -1.84 -7.09
N LEU A 428 -17.43 -1.62 -5.79
CA LEU A 428 -18.47 -1.54 -4.78
C LEU A 428 -18.77 -0.07 -4.54
N ILE A 429 -19.92 0.42 -5.01
CA ILE A 429 -20.31 1.82 -4.87
C ILE A 429 -21.69 1.97 -4.26
N SER A 430 -21.78 2.89 -3.31
CA SER A 430 -23.02 3.35 -2.69
C SER A 430 -24.01 3.91 -3.71
N ASP A 431 -25.30 3.90 -3.36
CA ASP A 431 -26.38 4.34 -4.26
C ASP A 431 -26.24 5.78 -4.77
N ASP A 432 -25.70 6.67 -3.96
CA ASP A 432 -25.49 8.08 -4.28
C ASP A 432 -24.17 8.33 -5.04
N LYS A 433 -23.41 7.26 -5.29
CA LYS A 433 -22.12 7.26 -5.99
C LYS A 433 -21.04 8.09 -5.31
N LYS A 434 -21.13 8.34 -4.01
CA LYS A 434 -20.12 9.13 -3.28
C LYS A 434 -19.08 8.27 -2.58
N ILE A 435 -19.50 7.12 -2.06
CA ILE A 435 -18.64 6.21 -1.32
C ILE A 435 -18.42 4.95 -2.15
N GLY A 436 -17.17 4.52 -2.29
CA GLY A 436 -16.90 3.26 -2.95
C GLY A 436 -15.51 2.70 -2.78
N THR A 437 -15.37 1.44 -3.16
CA THR A 437 -14.09 0.73 -3.23
C THR A 437 -13.98 0.05 -4.58
N ALA A 438 -12.82 0.19 -5.21
CA ALA A 438 -12.49 -0.47 -6.48
C ALA A 438 -11.33 -1.45 -6.27
N ILE A 439 -11.50 -2.70 -6.67
CA ILE A 439 -10.44 -3.71 -6.68
C ILE A 439 -9.98 -3.91 -8.12
N VAL A 440 -8.70 -3.69 -8.38
CA VAL A 440 -8.09 -3.76 -9.70
C VAL A 440 -7.34 -5.07 -9.84
N SER A 441 -7.70 -5.84 -10.86
CA SER A 441 -6.98 -7.02 -11.31
C SER A 441 -6.32 -6.76 -12.66
N ASP A 442 -5.02 -7.01 -12.72
CA ASP A 442 -4.20 -7.04 -13.93
C ASP A 442 -3.91 -8.47 -14.43
N LYS A 443 -4.50 -9.48 -13.78
CA LYS A 443 -4.29 -10.89 -14.09
C LYS A 443 -4.87 -11.23 -15.46
N VAL A 444 -4.01 -11.79 -16.32
CA VAL A 444 -4.35 -12.20 -17.68
C VAL A 444 -3.78 -13.58 -18.02
N LEU A 445 -4.48 -14.33 -18.88
CA LEU A 445 -4.03 -15.59 -19.47
C LEU A 445 -4.12 -15.49 -21.00
N LYS A 446 -2.99 -15.70 -21.69
CA LYS A 446 -2.97 -15.87 -23.15
C LYS A 446 -3.08 -17.36 -23.48
N ALA A 447 -4.17 -17.78 -24.10
CA ALA A 447 -4.44 -19.19 -24.38
C ALA A 447 -5.37 -19.38 -25.58
N ASN A 448 -5.30 -20.55 -26.20
CA ASN A 448 -6.34 -20.97 -27.15
C ASN A 448 -7.59 -21.35 -26.38
N VAL A 449 -8.76 -20.90 -26.86
CA VAL A 449 -10.04 -21.27 -26.25
C VAL A 449 -10.56 -22.52 -26.94
N ASP A 450 -10.59 -23.63 -26.22
CA ASP A 450 -10.90 -24.95 -26.77
C ASP A 450 -12.41 -25.22 -26.75
N GLU A 451 -13.09 -24.84 -25.65
CA GLU A 451 -14.51 -25.12 -25.43
C GLU A 451 -15.16 -24.04 -24.56
N ILE A 452 -16.47 -23.79 -24.80
CA ILE A 452 -17.33 -22.97 -23.96
C ILE A 452 -18.49 -23.84 -23.47
N GLU A 453 -18.63 -23.97 -22.16
CA GLU A 453 -19.68 -24.76 -21.51
C GLU A 453 -20.71 -23.81 -20.86
N ASN A 454 -22.01 -24.06 -21.10
CA ASN A 454 -23.09 -23.41 -20.37
C ASN A 454 -23.88 -24.46 -19.59
N SER A 455 -23.86 -24.38 -18.26
CA SER A 455 -24.46 -25.37 -17.36
C SER A 455 -25.16 -24.68 -16.19
N ASN A 456 -26.45 -24.97 -16.02
CA ASN A 456 -27.28 -24.46 -14.91
C ASN A 456 -27.23 -22.94 -14.69
N GLY A 457 -27.10 -22.13 -15.75
CA GLY A 457 -27.00 -20.66 -15.67
C GLY A 457 -25.59 -20.12 -15.41
N SER A 458 -24.60 -21.00 -15.27
CA SER A 458 -23.18 -20.66 -15.22
C SER A 458 -22.52 -20.93 -16.57
N THR A 459 -21.51 -20.12 -16.90
CA THR A 459 -20.73 -20.22 -18.13
C THR A 459 -19.27 -20.46 -17.76
N TYR A 460 -18.62 -21.37 -18.48
CA TYR A 460 -17.22 -21.73 -18.28
C TYR A 460 -16.46 -21.70 -19.61
N ILE A 461 -15.20 -21.30 -19.57
CA ILE A 461 -14.25 -21.40 -20.69
C ILE A 461 -13.20 -22.46 -20.35
N TYR A 462 -12.92 -23.34 -21.30
CA TYR A 462 -11.77 -24.22 -21.27
C TYR A 462 -10.64 -23.65 -22.12
N ALA A 463 -9.48 -23.44 -21.50
CA ALA A 463 -8.30 -22.93 -22.16
C ALA A 463 -7.05 -23.57 -21.54
N ASN A 464 -6.09 -24.00 -22.38
CA ASN A 464 -4.89 -24.75 -21.95
C ASN A 464 -5.20 -25.99 -21.08
N GLY A 465 -6.35 -26.65 -21.30
CA GLY A 465 -6.76 -27.83 -20.53
C GLY A 465 -7.31 -27.54 -19.13
N GLU A 466 -7.40 -26.27 -18.70
CA GLU A 466 -8.04 -25.85 -17.46
C GLU A 466 -9.43 -25.25 -17.72
N ARG A 467 -10.29 -25.30 -16.69
CA ARG A 467 -11.67 -24.79 -16.72
C ARG A 467 -11.77 -23.54 -15.85
N TYR A 468 -12.27 -22.45 -16.42
CA TYR A 468 -12.42 -21.17 -15.73
C TYR A 468 -13.88 -20.72 -15.74
N ALA A 469 -14.38 -20.23 -14.62
CA ALA A 469 -15.71 -19.61 -14.54
C ALA A 469 -15.71 -18.25 -15.27
N VAL A 470 -16.84 -17.86 -15.84
CA VAL A 470 -17.04 -16.57 -16.50
C VAL A 470 -17.92 -15.69 -15.61
N ALA A 471 -17.45 -14.49 -15.32
CA ALA A 471 -18.17 -13.49 -14.53
C ALA A 471 -19.47 -13.10 -15.22
N ASP A 472 -20.52 -12.82 -14.45
CA ASP A 472 -21.83 -12.42 -14.96
C ASP A 472 -21.75 -11.23 -15.92
N SER A 473 -20.79 -10.32 -15.71
CA SER A 473 -20.55 -9.16 -16.58
C SER A 473 -20.14 -9.50 -18.01
N ALA A 474 -19.58 -10.69 -18.26
CA ALA A 474 -19.03 -11.11 -19.55
C ALA A 474 -19.86 -12.21 -20.24
N LYS A 475 -20.82 -12.83 -19.55
CA LYS A 475 -21.60 -13.99 -20.05
C LYS A 475 -22.28 -13.73 -21.39
N ASP A 476 -22.93 -12.59 -21.54
CA ASP A 476 -23.68 -12.24 -22.75
C ASP A 476 -22.78 -11.98 -23.97
N TYR A 477 -21.47 -11.81 -23.77
CA TYR A 477 -20.50 -11.46 -24.80
C TYR A 477 -19.66 -12.67 -25.24
N ILE A 478 -19.75 -13.81 -24.55
CA ILE A 478 -18.94 -15.01 -24.82
C ILE A 478 -19.09 -15.55 -26.25
N GLY A 479 -20.21 -15.23 -26.91
CA GLY A 479 -20.46 -15.58 -28.32
C GLY A 479 -19.53 -14.88 -29.33
N GLU A 480 -18.76 -13.86 -28.91
CA GLU A 480 -17.72 -13.22 -29.72
C GLU A 480 -16.41 -14.03 -29.78
N ILE A 481 -16.28 -15.07 -28.95
CA ILE A 481 -15.11 -15.94 -28.93
C ILE A 481 -15.19 -16.97 -30.06
N THR A 482 -14.12 -17.08 -30.85
CA THR A 482 -13.94 -18.12 -31.86
C THR A 482 -13.12 -19.27 -31.28
N LEU A 483 -13.71 -20.47 -31.22
CA LEU A 483 -13.01 -21.66 -30.72
C LEU A 483 -11.75 -21.99 -31.54
N GLY A 484 -10.71 -22.45 -30.87
CA GLY A 484 -9.39 -22.75 -31.42
C GLY A 484 -8.52 -21.52 -31.71
N ALA A 485 -9.03 -20.30 -31.56
CA ALA A 485 -8.25 -19.08 -31.67
C ALA A 485 -7.64 -18.67 -30.32
N GLN A 486 -6.54 -17.94 -30.38
CA GLN A 486 -5.85 -17.42 -29.20
C GLN A 486 -6.52 -16.13 -28.70
N TYR A 487 -6.79 -16.08 -27.40
CA TYR A 487 -7.33 -14.93 -26.69
C TYR A 487 -6.44 -14.58 -25.48
N GLN A 488 -6.40 -13.30 -25.15
CA GLN A 488 -6.01 -12.83 -23.83
C GLN A 488 -7.28 -12.72 -22.97
N LEU A 489 -7.39 -13.58 -21.96
CA LEU A 489 -8.48 -13.64 -21.00
C LEU A 489 -8.08 -12.86 -19.75
N SER A 490 -8.86 -11.85 -19.36
CA SER A 490 -8.64 -11.05 -18.15
C SER A 490 -9.56 -11.50 -17.03
N PHE A 491 -9.02 -11.62 -15.81
CA PHE A 491 -9.72 -12.16 -14.65
C PHE A 491 -10.06 -11.07 -13.65
N ASP A 492 -11.22 -11.17 -13.01
CA ASP A 492 -11.53 -10.37 -11.82
C ASP A 492 -10.76 -10.88 -10.58
N PHE A 493 -11.00 -10.23 -9.43
CA PHE A 493 -10.33 -10.59 -8.19
C PHE A 493 -10.79 -11.95 -7.61
N GLN A 494 -11.92 -12.50 -8.05
CA GLN A 494 -12.40 -13.85 -7.70
C GLN A 494 -11.82 -14.93 -8.60
N GLY A 495 -11.07 -14.54 -9.64
CA GLY A 495 -10.53 -15.47 -10.62
C GLY A 495 -11.55 -15.90 -11.68
N GLU A 496 -12.65 -15.17 -11.84
CA GLU A 496 -13.61 -15.37 -12.93
C GLU A 496 -13.14 -14.57 -14.17
N ILE A 497 -13.32 -15.12 -15.37
CA ILE A 497 -13.04 -14.42 -16.62
C ILE A 497 -14.09 -13.33 -16.80
N ALA A 498 -13.64 -12.07 -16.80
CA ALA A 498 -14.49 -10.89 -16.91
C ALA A 498 -14.21 -10.04 -18.16
N GLY A 499 -13.11 -10.33 -18.85
CA GLY A 499 -12.73 -9.67 -20.10
C GLY A 499 -12.02 -10.64 -21.04
N PHE A 500 -12.15 -10.39 -22.34
CA PHE A 500 -11.40 -11.15 -23.34
C PHE A 500 -11.14 -10.27 -24.56
N VAL A 501 -10.00 -10.50 -25.19
CA VAL A 501 -9.62 -9.86 -26.44
C VAL A 501 -8.84 -10.86 -27.29
N SER A 502 -9.11 -10.91 -28.60
CA SER A 502 -8.36 -11.81 -29.49
C SER A 502 -6.89 -11.41 -29.48
N SER A 503 -5.99 -12.37 -29.28
CA SER A 503 -4.55 -12.09 -29.16
C SER A 503 -3.99 -11.43 -30.43
N ASP A 504 -4.51 -11.80 -31.60
CA ASP A 504 -4.18 -11.20 -32.90
C ASP A 504 -4.52 -9.70 -33.00
N SER A 505 -5.35 -9.18 -32.10
CA SER A 505 -5.76 -7.78 -32.05
C SER A 505 -5.03 -6.94 -31.00
N VAL A 506 -4.23 -7.60 -30.13
CA VAL A 506 -3.51 -6.93 -29.04
C VAL A 506 -2.14 -6.48 -29.54
N PHE A 507 -1.85 -5.20 -29.37
CA PHE A 507 -0.52 -4.67 -29.57
C PHE A 507 0.39 -5.03 -28.39
N ASN A 508 1.53 -5.63 -28.68
CA ASN A 508 2.66 -5.76 -27.77
C ASN A 508 3.62 -4.59 -28.01
N TYR A 509 4.43 -4.24 -27.00
CA TYR A 509 5.31 -3.07 -27.06
C TYR A 509 6.76 -3.49 -26.81
N GLY A 510 7.71 -2.80 -27.44
CA GLY A 510 9.13 -3.10 -27.24
C GLY A 510 10.07 -2.23 -28.05
N LEU A 511 11.36 -2.43 -27.79
CA LEU A 511 12.47 -1.82 -28.53
C LEU A 511 12.98 -2.78 -29.61
N ILE A 512 13.10 -2.27 -30.82
CA ILE A 512 13.84 -2.97 -31.89
C ILE A 512 15.31 -3.07 -31.48
N MET A 513 15.76 -4.31 -31.36
CA MET A 513 17.14 -4.67 -31.12
C MET A 513 17.89 -4.69 -32.45
N SER A 514 17.48 -5.59 -33.33
CA SER A 514 18.11 -5.82 -34.63
C SER A 514 17.15 -6.49 -35.59
N VAL A 515 17.52 -6.43 -36.88
CA VAL A 515 16.90 -7.22 -37.94
C VAL A 515 17.87 -8.33 -38.31
N VAL A 516 17.52 -9.57 -37.98
CA VAL A 516 18.41 -10.73 -38.09
C VAL A 516 18.08 -11.52 -39.35
N ASN A 517 19.09 -11.84 -40.16
CA ASN A 517 18.94 -12.82 -41.22
C ASN A 517 19.22 -14.20 -40.65
N ASP A 518 18.22 -15.09 -40.68
CA ASP A 518 18.42 -16.49 -40.32
C ASP A 518 19.46 -17.11 -41.28
N THR A 519 20.57 -17.62 -40.71
CA THR A 519 21.70 -18.20 -41.46
C THR A 519 21.65 -19.72 -41.52
N ASP A 520 20.60 -20.35 -40.96
CA ASP A 520 20.37 -21.78 -41.10
C ASP A 520 20.09 -22.12 -42.57
N LYS A 521 21.09 -22.73 -43.22
CA LYS A 521 21.05 -23.12 -44.64
C LYS A 521 19.97 -24.15 -44.98
N SER A 522 19.29 -24.73 -43.99
CA SER A 522 18.19 -25.69 -44.16
C SER A 522 16.80 -25.03 -44.27
N LYS A 523 16.69 -23.74 -43.93
CA LYS A 523 15.47 -22.93 -44.07
C LYS A 523 15.75 -21.74 -45.00
N GLU A 524 14.75 -21.31 -45.77
CA GLU A 524 14.89 -20.09 -46.60
C GLU A 524 15.27 -18.92 -45.67
N PRO A 525 16.17 -17.99 -46.07
CA PRO A 525 16.61 -16.91 -45.19
C PRO A 525 15.44 -15.96 -44.93
N VAL A 526 14.68 -16.17 -43.85
CA VAL A 526 13.61 -15.26 -43.44
C VAL A 526 14.19 -14.24 -42.48
N THR A 527 13.90 -12.96 -42.70
CA THR A 527 14.30 -11.89 -41.82
C THR A 527 13.45 -11.93 -40.53
N GLN A 528 14.10 -12.08 -39.38
CA GLN A 528 13.47 -11.97 -38.06
C GLN A 528 13.67 -10.55 -37.51
N LEU A 529 12.69 -10.08 -36.74
CA LEU A 529 12.85 -8.90 -35.91
C LEU A 529 13.15 -9.36 -34.47
N LYS A 530 14.29 -8.95 -33.93
CA LYS A 530 14.65 -9.16 -32.53
C LYS A 530 14.14 -7.96 -31.74
N ILE A 531 13.38 -8.20 -30.68
CA ILE A 531 12.67 -7.17 -29.91
C ILE A 531 12.96 -7.36 -28.43
N PHE A 532 13.37 -6.30 -27.74
CA PHE A 532 13.35 -6.23 -26.28
C PHE A 532 11.99 -5.72 -25.84
N THR A 533 11.18 -6.63 -25.33
CA THR A 533 9.78 -6.41 -24.94
C THR A 533 9.67 -5.53 -23.70
N SER A 534 8.52 -4.86 -23.53
CA SER A 534 8.28 -3.98 -22.39
C SER A 534 8.24 -4.69 -21.02
N ASP A 535 8.08 -6.01 -20.98
CA ASP A 535 8.17 -6.85 -19.78
C ASP A 535 9.60 -7.41 -19.55
N GLY A 536 10.58 -6.98 -20.35
CA GLY A 536 12.00 -7.25 -20.12
C GLY A 536 12.53 -8.55 -20.74
N LYS A 537 11.78 -9.16 -21.67
CA LYS A 537 12.23 -10.35 -22.42
C LYS A 537 12.77 -9.99 -23.80
N VAL A 538 13.68 -10.81 -24.31
CA VAL A 538 14.15 -10.72 -25.70
C VAL A 538 13.42 -11.76 -26.53
N GLU A 539 12.70 -11.32 -27.56
CA GLU A 539 11.93 -12.19 -28.45
C GLU A 539 12.37 -12.02 -29.90
N LYS A 540 12.14 -13.08 -30.71
CA LYS A 540 12.45 -13.10 -32.14
C LYS A 540 11.22 -13.56 -32.90
N HIS A 541 10.70 -12.68 -33.75
CA HIS A 541 9.48 -12.95 -34.51
C HIS A 541 9.74 -12.85 -36.01
N TYR A 542 9.11 -13.73 -36.78
CA TYR A 542 9.15 -13.68 -38.24
C TYR A 542 8.05 -12.74 -38.77
N PHE A 543 8.26 -12.09 -39.90
CA PHE A 543 7.20 -11.34 -40.57
C PHE A 543 6.18 -12.28 -41.24
N ALA A 544 4.88 -11.98 -41.11
CA ALA A 544 3.83 -12.66 -41.84
C ALA A 544 3.92 -12.40 -43.37
N GLU A 545 3.21 -13.21 -44.16
CA GLU A 545 3.17 -13.02 -45.63
C GLU A 545 2.54 -11.69 -46.05
N ASN A 546 1.59 -11.21 -45.25
CA ASN A 546 0.99 -9.89 -45.35
C ASN A 546 1.21 -9.19 -44.02
N VAL A 547 1.93 -8.07 -44.05
CA VAL A 547 2.20 -7.26 -42.87
C VAL A 547 1.81 -5.82 -43.15
N THR A 548 1.18 -5.17 -42.19
CA THR A 548 0.94 -3.73 -42.22
C THR A 548 2.03 -3.03 -41.41
N ILE A 549 2.66 -1.99 -41.96
CA ILE A 549 3.61 -1.13 -41.23
C ILE A 549 3.21 0.32 -41.44
N ASP A 550 2.95 1.06 -40.37
CA ASP A 550 2.52 2.48 -40.39
C ASP A 550 1.31 2.70 -41.36
N GLY A 551 0.31 1.81 -41.28
CA GLY A 551 -0.87 1.78 -42.16
C GLY A 551 -0.64 1.26 -43.59
N ASP A 552 0.61 1.14 -44.06
CA ASP A 552 0.94 0.62 -45.40
C ASP A 552 0.99 -0.91 -45.43
N LYS A 553 0.37 -1.50 -46.45
CA LYS A 553 0.29 -2.97 -46.61
C LYS A 553 1.42 -3.51 -47.47
N TYR A 554 2.22 -4.41 -46.90
CA TYR A 554 3.30 -5.12 -47.58
C TYR A 554 2.91 -6.58 -47.80
N LYS A 555 3.07 -7.05 -49.04
CA LYS A 555 2.77 -8.43 -49.43
C LYS A 555 4.02 -9.12 -49.95
N LYS A 556 4.08 -10.43 -49.77
CA LYS A 556 5.05 -11.32 -50.43
C LYS A 556 5.06 -11.10 -51.95
N SER A 557 6.23 -10.82 -52.54
CA SER A 557 6.37 -10.64 -54.00
C SER A 557 6.57 -11.98 -54.73
N ALA A 558 5.98 -12.13 -55.92
CA ALA A 558 5.98 -13.38 -56.70
C ALA A 558 6.99 -13.42 -57.88
N LYS A 559 7.82 -12.38 -58.06
CA LYS A 559 8.88 -12.26 -59.10
C LYS A 559 10.08 -11.58 -58.43
N GLU A 560 11.36 -11.96 -58.56
CA GLU A 560 12.09 -12.72 -59.59
C GLU A 560 13.42 -13.19 -58.95
N SER A 561 13.76 -14.47 -59.11
CA SER A 561 15.12 -15.06 -59.05
C SER A 561 16.18 -14.47 -58.09
N ALA A 562 15.90 -14.43 -56.77
CA ALA A 562 16.81 -14.80 -55.67
C ALA A 562 16.22 -14.33 -54.33
N LYS A 563 15.82 -15.31 -53.49
CA LYS A 563 15.43 -15.22 -52.06
C LYS A 563 13.99 -14.76 -51.74
N LYS A 564 13.24 -15.65 -51.08
CA LYS A 564 11.83 -15.53 -50.66
C LYS A 564 11.71 -14.75 -49.33
N VAL A 565 11.67 -13.42 -49.35
CA VAL A 565 11.49 -12.61 -48.12
C VAL A 565 10.56 -11.42 -48.38
N THR A 566 9.61 -11.17 -47.48
CA THR A 566 8.90 -9.88 -47.44
C THR A 566 9.91 -8.82 -47.02
N ASN A 567 10.34 -7.93 -47.93
CA ASN A 567 11.23 -6.79 -47.63
C ASN A 567 10.56 -5.71 -46.73
N ALA A 568 9.48 -6.05 -46.03
CA ALA A 568 8.73 -5.13 -45.17
C ALA A 568 9.61 -4.54 -44.06
N TYR A 569 10.60 -5.29 -43.55
CA TYR A 569 11.56 -4.78 -42.58
C TYR A 569 12.26 -3.48 -43.04
N LYS A 570 12.43 -3.26 -44.35
CA LYS A 570 13.03 -2.02 -44.88
C LYS A 570 12.18 -0.78 -44.60
N ALA A 571 10.87 -0.94 -44.43
CA ALA A 571 9.99 0.16 -44.04
C ALA A 571 10.19 0.60 -42.59
N LEU A 572 10.96 -0.15 -41.78
CA LEU A 572 11.35 0.26 -40.42
C LEU A 572 12.53 1.24 -40.43
N TYR A 573 13.17 1.45 -41.56
CA TYR A 573 14.34 2.32 -41.69
C TYR A 573 14.02 3.62 -42.43
N MET A 574 14.81 4.65 -42.13
CA MET A 574 14.92 5.89 -42.88
C MET A 574 16.40 6.22 -43.11
N THR A 575 16.67 7.16 -44.00
CA THR A 575 18.03 7.68 -44.22
C THR A 575 18.21 8.96 -43.42
N ASP A 576 19.27 9.03 -42.61
CA ASP A 576 19.61 10.24 -41.87
C ASP A 576 20.29 11.31 -42.76
N ASP A 577 20.60 12.48 -42.19
CA ASP A 577 21.24 13.58 -42.92
C ASP A 577 22.64 13.24 -43.46
N ASN A 578 23.28 12.19 -42.94
CA ASN A 578 24.60 11.72 -43.38
C ASN A 578 24.52 10.65 -44.47
N GLY A 579 23.31 10.17 -44.81
CA GLY A 579 23.10 9.10 -45.77
C GLY A 579 23.12 7.70 -45.16
N ASP A 580 23.17 7.58 -43.83
CA ASP A 580 23.20 6.31 -43.11
C ASP A 580 21.77 5.79 -42.87
N GLU A 581 21.60 4.46 -42.90
CA GLU A 581 20.33 3.80 -42.65
C GLU A 581 20.09 3.68 -41.14
N VAL A 582 19.04 4.33 -40.64
CA VAL A 582 18.68 4.37 -39.21
C VAL A 582 17.22 3.94 -39.02
N TYR A 583 16.88 3.39 -37.85
CA TYR A 583 15.48 3.05 -37.57
C TYR A 583 14.61 4.30 -37.52
N LYS A 584 13.43 4.24 -38.13
CA LYS A 584 12.43 5.30 -38.06
C LYS A 584 12.04 5.61 -36.61
N SER A 585 11.84 4.54 -35.85
CA SER A 585 11.63 4.54 -34.42
C SER A 585 12.21 3.25 -33.85
N LYS A 586 13.01 3.35 -32.78
CA LYS A 586 13.44 2.15 -32.04
C LYS A 586 12.30 1.58 -31.21
N PHE A 587 11.38 2.41 -30.72
CA PHE A 587 10.20 1.96 -29.99
C PHE A 587 9.06 1.69 -30.95
N ILE A 588 8.45 0.51 -30.83
CA ILE A 588 7.34 0.08 -31.67
C ILE A 588 6.26 -0.57 -30.83
N ARG A 589 5.06 -0.61 -31.39
CA ARG A 589 4.06 -1.59 -31.02
C ARG A 589 3.79 -2.54 -32.18
N TYR A 590 3.49 -3.80 -31.89
CA TYR A 590 3.33 -4.84 -32.92
C TYR A 590 2.30 -5.88 -32.54
N LYS A 591 1.59 -6.42 -33.52
CA LYS A 591 0.64 -7.54 -33.35
C LYS A 591 1.27 -8.82 -33.87
N LEU A 592 0.94 -9.91 -33.19
CA LEU A 592 1.35 -11.25 -33.57
C LEU A 592 0.12 -12.08 -33.91
N LYS A 593 0.27 -12.97 -34.89
CA LYS A 593 -0.66 -14.07 -35.16
C LYS A 593 0.17 -15.34 -35.37
N ASP A 594 -0.06 -16.36 -34.56
CA ASP A 594 0.71 -17.61 -34.60
C ASP A 594 2.24 -17.38 -34.56
N ASP A 595 2.71 -16.45 -33.71
CA ASP A 595 4.11 -15.97 -33.61
C ASP A 595 4.69 -15.22 -34.82
N PHE A 596 3.85 -14.88 -35.82
CA PHE A 596 4.24 -14.03 -36.94
C PHE A 596 3.77 -12.58 -36.76
N ILE A 597 4.64 -11.62 -37.05
CA ILE A 597 4.30 -10.19 -37.06
C ILE A 597 3.32 -9.91 -38.21
N THR A 598 2.10 -9.50 -37.85
CA THR A 598 1.05 -9.09 -38.81
C THR A 598 0.94 -7.58 -38.95
N GLU A 599 1.35 -6.85 -37.91
CA GLU A 599 1.26 -5.38 -37.87
C GLU A 599 2.40 -4.81 -37.04
N ILE A 600 3.03 -3.75 -37.53
CA ILE A 600 3.94 -2.88 -36.77
C ILE A 600 3.43 -1.46 -36.90
N ASP A 601 3.37 -0.75 -35.78
CA ASP A 601 3.09 0.67 -35.74
C ASP A 601 4.26 1.35 -35.03
N THR A 602 4.95 2.21 -35.77
CA THR A 602 6.08 2.98 -35.30
C THR A 602 5.63 4.38 -34.90
N ALA A 603 6.48 5.15 -34.22
CA ALA A 603 6.13 6.53 -33.89
C ALA A 603 6.08 7.49 -35.11
N TYR A 604 6.27 6.97 -36.33
CA TYR A 604 6.08 7.70 -37.57
C TYR A 604 4.60 7.71 -37.95
N TYR A 605 3.89 8.74 -37.51
CA TYR A 605 2.44 8.86 -37.71
C TYR A 605 2.07 9.58 -39.02
N ASP A 606 1.23 8.94 -39.85
CA ASP A 606 0.56 9.53 -41.00
C ASP A 606 -0.97 9.52 -40.80
N SER A 607 -1.53 10.66 -40.41
CA SER A 607 -2.99 10.85 -40.22
C SER A 607 -3.88 10.53 -41.43
N SER A 608 -3.31 10.36 -42.63
CA SER A 608 -4.07 9.92 -43.81
C SER A 608 -4.23 8.39 -43.90
N LYS A 609 -3.45 7.65 -43.11
CA LYS A 609 -3.37 6.19 -43.13
C LYS A 609 -3.67 5.55 -41.77
N GLU A 610 -3.49 6.31 -40.69
CA GLU A 610 -3.56 5.84 -39.32
C GLU A 610 -4.56 6.66 -38.49
N ASP A 611 -5.11 6.05 -37.43
CA ASP A 611 -6.07 6.71 -36.54
C ASP A 611 -5.38 7.40 -35.35
N GLU A 612 -6.16 8.16 -34.56
CA GLU A 612 -5.62 8.91 -33.42
C GLU A 612 -5.02 8.02 -32.33
N LYS A 613 -5.31 6.71 -32.31
CA LYS A 613 -4.76 5.73 -31.38
C LYS A 613 -3.47 5.07 -31.89
N SER A 614 -2.86 5.57 -32.97
CA SER A 614 -1.50 5.17 -33.39
C SER A 614 -0.46 5.44 -32.31
N LEU A 615 0.74 4.85 -32.45
CA LEU A 615 1.86 5.18 -31.60
C LEU A 615 2.39 6.58 -31.93
N HIS A 616 2.41 7.48 -30.96
CA HIS A 616 2.89 8.86 -31.14
C HIS A 616 4.13 9.12 -30.31
N GLN A 617 5.16 9.72 -30.90
CA GLN A 617 6.26 10.34 -30.15
C GLN A 617 5.85 11.74 -29.70
N ILE A 618 5.56 11.90 -28.41
CA ILE A 618 5.18 13.19 -27.81
C ILE A 618 6.38 13.99 -27.27
N GLY A 619 7.54 13.33 -27.14
CA GLY A 619 8.79 13.96 -26.74
C GLY A 619 9.92 13.59 -27.69
N LYS A 620 10.41 14.55 -28.47
CA LYS A 620 11.58 14.34 -29.34
C LYS A 620 12.77 13.86 -28.53
N THR A 621 13.51 12.91 -29.10
CA THR A 621 14.77 12.40 -28.56
C THR A 621 15.74 13.56 -28.33
N SER A 622 16.03 13.83 -27.07
CA SER A 622 17.02 14.84 -26.68
C SER A 622 17.53 14.54 -25.28
N ASN A 623 18.63 15.20 -24.91
CA ASN A 623 19.00 15.28 -23.50
C ASN A 623 17.91 16.07 -22.78
N LYS A 624 17.44 15.55 -21.63
CA LYS A 624 16.44 16.23 -20.79
C LYS A 624 16.79 16.07 -19.33
N THR A 625 16.71 17.15 -18.58
CA THR A 625 16.83 17.12 -17.12
C THR A 625 15.57 16.52 -16.52
N ILE A 626 15.71 15.54 -15.63
CA ILE A 626 14.59 14.96 -14.92
C ILE A 626 14.28 15.76 -13.64
N HIS A 627 13.01 15.96 -13.34
CA HIS A 627 12.54 16.33 -12.01
C HIS A 627 11.72 15.16 -11.48
N ARG A 628 12.39 14.25 -10.75
CA ARG A 628 11.85 12.95 -10.38
C ARG A 628 10.55 13.05 -9.58
N GLU A 629 10.52 13.95 -8.61
CA GLU A 629 9.41 14.16 -7.68
C GLU A 629 8.20 14.82 -8.36
N GLY A 630 8.46 15.65 -9.37
CA GLY A 630 7.43 16.29 -10.19
C GLY A 630 6.99 15.41 -11.37
N GLN A 631 7.67 14.28 -11.56
CA GLN A 631 7.44 13.31 -12.64
C GLN A 631 7.46 13.93 -14.04
N TYR A 632 8.47 14.77 -14.30
CA TYR A 632 8.66 15.30 -15.65
C TYR A 632 10.14 15.38 -16.04
N PHE A 633 10.38 15.35 -17.34
CA PHE A 633 11.64 15.70 -17.98
C PHE A 633 11.50 17.07 -18.64
N TYR A 634 12.56 17.87 -18.65
CA TYR A 634 12.56 19.19 -19.28
C TYR A 634 13.92 19.51 -19.90
N THR A 635 13.91 20.40 -20.88
CA THR A 635 15.10 20.97 -21.50
C THR A 635 15.31 22.40 -21.01
N ALA A 636 16.52 22.93 -21.17
CA ALA A 636 16.79 24.35 -20.90
C ALA A 636 15.95 25.30 -21.78
N LEU A 637 15.47 24.81 -22.93
CA LEU A 637 14.58 25.55 -23.83
C LEU A 637 13.12 25.45 -23.42
N GLY A 638 12.81 24.83 -22.28
CA GLY A 638 11.47 24.74 -21.74
C GLY A 638 10.67 23.53 -22.21
N ASP A 639 11.08 22.83 -23.29
CA ASP A 639 10.49 21.59 -23.85
C ASP A 639 10.52 20.45 -22.84
N GLY A 640 9.44 19.70 -22.63
CA GLY A 640 9.38 18.67 -21.59
C GLY A 640 8.42 17.51 -21.88
N VAL A 641 8.48 16.49 -21.01
CA VAL A 641 7.63 15.29 -21.04
C VAL A 641 7.19 15.03 -19.60
N VAL A 642 5.90 14.81 -19.38
CA VAL A 642 5.37 14.35 -18.09
C VAL A 642 5.19 12.84 -18.15
N TYR A 643 5.39 12.17 -17.02
CA TYR A 643 5.14 10.75 -16.85
C TYR A 643 4.43 10.51 -15.54
N ASP A 644 3.89 9.31 -15.37
CA ASP A 644 3.45 8.83 -14.07
C ASP A 644 4.36 7.69 -13.63
N GLY A 645 5.12 7.90 -12.57
CA GLY A 645 6.10 6.93 -12.10
C GLY A 645 5.51 5.60 -11.59
N ALA A 646 4.20 5.52 -11.36
CA ALA A 646 3.53 4.27 -11.00
C ALA A 646 3.19 3.41 -12.23
N VAL A 647 3.02 4.01 -13.42
CA VAL A 647 2.47 3.29 -14.57
C VAL A 647 3.21 3.46 -15.89
N THR A 648 4.00 4.51 -16.06
CA THR A 648 4.86 4.71 -17.21
C THR A 648 5.94 3.63 -17.23
N VAL A 649 6.11 2.96 -18.37
CA VAL A 649 7.16 1.96 -18.56
C VAL A 649 8.44 2.66 -19.05
N PHE A 650 9.55 2.43 -18.36
CA PHE A 650 10.86 2.96 -18.75
C PHE A 650 11.71 1.86 -19.38
N LEU A 651 12.16 2.07 -20.61
CA LEU A 651 13.02 1.12 -21.34
C LEU A 651 14.35 1.78 -21.68
N GLY A 652 15.44 1.13 -21.28
CA GLY A 652 16.81 1.57 -21.50
C GLY A 652 17.47 0.77 -22.60
N TYR A 653 18.30 1.43 -23.42
CA TYR A 653 19.25 0.74 -24.27
C TYR A 653 20.60 1.47 -24.35
N ARG A 654 21.69 0.73 -24.44
CA ARG A 654 23.05 1.26 -24.62
C ARG A 654 23.27 1.67 -26.07
N VAL A 655 23.64 2.94 -26.28
CA VAL A 655 23.86 3.48 -27.63
C VAL A 655 25.21 3.06 -28.22
N ASP A 656 26.14 2.59 -27.39
CA ASP A 656 27.49 2.18 -27.80
C ASP A 656 27.66 0.66 -28.00
N LEU A 657 26.62 -0.12 -27.71
CA LEU A 657 26.62 -1.57 -27.91
C LEU A 657 25.95 -1.96 -29.23
N ASP A 658 26.31 -3.14 -29.74
CA ASP A 658 25.63 -3.72 -30.90
C ASP A 658 24.17 -4.02 -30.55
N GLY A 659 23.26 -3.80 -31.50
CA GLY A 659 21.83 -4.08 -31.34
C GLY A 659 21.52 -5.55 -31.09
N GLU A 660 22.48 -6.45 -31.26
CA GLU A 660 22.38 -7.86 -30.87
C GLU A 660 22.67 -8.15 -29.39
N ASP A 661 23.40 -7.27 -28.68
CA ASP A 661 23.83 -7.50 -27.29
C ASP A 661 22.68 -7.26 -26.30
N GLU A 662 22.17 -8.35 -25.75
CA GLU A 662 21.03 -8.36 -24.83
C GLU A 662 21.36 -7.63 -23.52
N ASN A 663 22.64 -7.59 -23.11
CA ASN A 663 23.06 -6.86 -21.92
C ASN A 663 22.99 -5.33 -22.08
N GLY A 664 22.80 -4.87 -23.32
CA GLY A 664 22.60 -3.46 -23.62
C GLY A 664 21.21 -2.94 -23.31
N TYR A 665 20.24 -3.79 -22.96
CA TYR A 665 18.83 -3.42 -22.82
C TYR A 665 18.32 -3.70 -21.40
N SER A 666 17.42 -2.85 -20.90
CA SER A 666 16.83 -3.04 -19.57
C SER A 666 15.46 -2.38 -19.42
N VAL A 667 14.63 -2.94 -18.54
CA VAL A 667 13.51 -2.21 -17.94
C VAL A 667 14.06 -1.41 -16.76
N MET A 668 13.74 -0.12 -16.71
CA MET A 668 14.20 0.79 -15.66
C MET A 668 13.03 1.22 -14.76
N LYS A 669 13.36 1.75 -13.59
CA LYS A 669 12.43 2.35 -12.64
C LYS A 669 12.74 3.85 -12.52
N VAL A 670 11.74 4.64 -12.16
CA VAL A 670 11.93 6.09 -11.89
C VAL A 670 13.00 6.34 -10.82
N ALA A 671 13.11 5.44 -9.85
CA ALA A 671 14.11 5.52 -8.79
C ALA A 671 15.55 5.37 -9.29
N ASP A 672 15.76 4.84 -10.50
CA ASP A 672 17.09 4.66 -11.10
C ASP A 672 17.68 6.00 -11.57
N PHE A 673 16.88 7.07 -11.66
CA PHE A 673 17.32 8.40 -12.07
C PHE A 673 17.56 9.34 -10.88
N ALA A 674 18.67 10.07 -10.92
CA ALA A 674 18.95 11.19 -10.00
C ALA A 674 18.18 12.45 -10.43
N SER A 675 17.55 13.16 -9.49
CA SER A 675 16.72 14.33 -9.78
C SER A 675 17.59 15.54 -10.13
N GLY A 676 17.15 16.38 -11.06
CA GLY A 676 17.92 17.54 -11.52
C GLY A 676 19.09 17.22 -12.47
N TYR A 677 19.32 15.95 -12.82
CA TYR A 677 20.35 15.54 -13.77
C TYR A 677 19.83 15.46 -15.20
N SER A 678 20.68 15.85 -16.15
CA SER A 678 20.44 15.68 -17.58
C SER A 678 20.58 14.21 -17.95
N VAL A 679 19.47 13.59 -18.34
CA VAL A 679 19.41 12.23 -18.86
C VAL A 679 19.55 12.26 -20.39
N PRO A 680 20.44 11.46 -21.00
CA PRO A 680 20.66 11.48 -22.43
C PRO A 680 19.52 10.79 -23.22
N ASN A 681 19.29 11.28 -24.43
CA ASN A 681 18.44 10.64 -25.45
C ASN A 681 17.06 10.19 -24.95
N ILE A 682 16.40 11.02 -24.12
CA ILE A 682 15.04 10.77 -23.67
C ILE A 682 14.07 10.97 -24.82
N SER A 683 13.27 9.93 -25.08
CA SER A 683 12.11 9.99 -25.95
C SER A 683 10.88 9.43 -25.23
N ALA A 684 9.71 9.93 -25.60
CA ALA A 684 8.47 9.61 -24.90
C ALA A 684 7.34 9.32 -25.88
N TYR A 685 6.54 8.31 -25.56
CA TYR A 685 5.54 7.76 -26.44
C TYR A 685 4.20 7.52 -25.73
N THR A 686 3.11 7.67 -26.48
CA THR A 686 1.74 7.37 -26.04
C THR A 686 0.89 6.91 -27.23
N THR A 687 -0.16 6.15 -26.95
CA THR A 687 -1.26 5.89 -27.91
C THR A 687 -2.53 6.67 -27.56
N ASP A 688 -2.51 7.40 -26.44
CA ASP A 688 -3.58 8.29 -26.04
C ASP A 688 -3.04 9.72 -25.97
N LEU A 689 -3.34 10.50 -27.02
CA LEU A 689 -2.99 11.92 -27.08
C LEU A 689 -3.88 12.79 -26.17
N LYS A 690 -4.91 12.22 -25.52
CA LYS A 690 -5.83 12.94 -24.62
C LYS A 690 -5.31 13.02 -23.19
N THR A 691 -4.40 12.13 -22.78
CA THR A 691 -3.76 12.15 -21.46
C THR A 691 -2.42 12.89 -21.52
N PRO A 692 -2.05 13.63 -20.46
CA PRO A 692 -0.76 14.32 -20.43
C PRO A 692 0.42 13.34 -20.27
N ASP A 693 0.22 12.17 -19.70
CA ASP A 693 1.34 11.31 -19.30
C ASP A 693 1.88 10.47 -20.46
N ALA A 694 3.21 10.38 -20.57
CA ALA A 694 3.84 9.41 -21.43
C ALA A 694 3.55 7.99 -20.92
N SER A 695 3.00 7.12 -21.77
CA SER A 695 2.82 5.72 -21.45
C SER A 695 4.16 4.98 -21.41
N TYR A 696 5.11 5.40 -22.27
CA TYR A 696 6.43 4.81 -22.39
C TYR A 696 7.51 5.89 -22.47
N ILE A 697 8.59 5.71 -21.72
CA ILE A 697 9.81 6.50 -21.82
C ILE A 697 10.95 5.60 -22.25
N VAL A 698 11.66 6.01 -23.30
CA VAL A 698 12.83 5.30 -23.81
C VAL A 698 14.06 6.15 -23.60
N VAL A 699 15.10 5.54 -23.02
CA VAL A 699 16.36 6.18 -22.66
C VAL A 699 17.50 5.54 -23.42
N GLY A 700 18.14 6.30 -24.30
CA GLY A 700 19.40 5.91 -24.94
C GLY A 700 20.59 6.22 -24.04
N LEU A 701 21.05 5.24 -23.27
CA LEU A 701 22.14 5.35 -22.31
C LEU A 701 23.49 5.43 -23.03
N THR A 702 24.24 6.51 -22.81
CA THR A 702 25.66 6.56 -23.18
C THR A 702 26.47 5.71 -22.21
N LYS A 703 27.64 5.23 -22.62
CA LYS A 703 28.57 4.50 -21.74
C LYS A 703 28.87 5.28 -20.46
N ASP A 704 29.17 6.57 -20.60
CA ASP A 704 29.50 7.44 -19.48
C ASP A 704 28.29 7.62 -18.55
N TYR A 705 27.11 7.90 -19.10
CA TYR A 705 25.90 8.07 -18.29
C TYR A 705 25.48 6.77 -17.60
N ALA A 706 25.57 5.61 -18.27
CA ALA A 706 25.29 4.32 -17.65
C ALA A 706 26.23 4.03 -16.47
N THR A 707 27.49 4.45 -16.59
CA THR A 707 28.48 4.35 -15.51
C THR A 707 28.17 5.36 -14.39
N ASP A 708 27.81 6.59 -14.74
CA ASP A 708 27.47 7.66 -13.78
C ASP A 708 26.15 7.42 -13.03
N MET A 709 25.17 6.76 -13.66
CA MET A 709 23.90 6.39 -13.05
C MET A 709 24.11 5.39 -11.90
N GLN A 710 25.17 4.56 -11.99
CA GLN A 710 25.61 3.70 -10.89
C GLN A 710 26.33 4.47 -9.77
N ASN A 711 26.78 5.72 -10.01
CA ASN A 711 27.62 6.53 -9.11
C ASN A 711 26.91 7.72 -8.44
N ASN A 712 25.68 8.10 -8.85
CA ASN A 712 25.06 9.41 -8.53
C ASN A 712 23.91 9.40 -7.50
N ASN A 713 23.75 8.37 -6.66
CA ASN A 713 22.81 8.44 -5.54
C ASN A 713 23.39 9.26 -4.36
N LEU A 714 23.20 10.58 -4.37
CA LEU A 714 23.50 11.45 -3.23
C LEU A 714 22.54 11.14 -2.07
N SER A 715 23.12 10.88 -0.90
CA SER A 715 22.41 10.66 0.35
C SER A 715 22.86 11.69 1.39
N ALA A 716 22.02 11.94 2.39
CA ALA A 716 22.33 12.86 3.49
C ALA A 716 22.14 12.14 4.83
N MET A 717 23.12 12.28 5.72
CA MET A 717 23.13 11.61 7.01
C MET A 717 23.39 12.62 8.13
N CYS A 718 22.69 12.46 9.25
CA CYS A 718 23.15 12.95 10.55
C CYS A 718 23.94 11.84 11.23
N PHE A 719 25.24 12.07 11.43
CA PHE A 719 26.18 11.11 11.98
C PHE A 719 25.86 10.79 13.44
N GLU A 720 25.86 9.50 13.78
CA GLU A 720 25.71 9.05 15.16
C GLU A 720 27.03 8.50 15.71
N LYS A 721 27.58 7.48 15.06
CA LYS A 721 28.78 6.77 15.52
C LYS A 721 29.40 5.91 14.40
N ILE A 722 30.64 5.49 14.62
CA ILE A 722 31.29 4.44 13.85
C ILE A 722 31.46 3.22 14.75
N THR A 723 31.04 2.06 14.26
CA THR A 723 31.29 0.77 14.91
C THR A 723 32.22 -0.08 14.04
N LYS A 724 32.84 -1.10 14.62
CA LYS A 724 33.63 -2.11 13.90
C LYS A 724 32.92 -3.46 14.01
N ARG A 725 32.86 -4.19 12.90
CA ARG A 725 32.24 -5.52 12.84
C ARG A 725 33.09 -6.44 11.98
N VAL A 726 33.09 -7.74 12.30
CA VAL A 726 33.65 -8.77 11.41
C VAL A 726 32.58 -9.15 10.41
N SER A 727 32.88 -9.02 9.11
CA SER A 727 31.97 -9.32 8.00
C SER A 727 32.69 -10.28 7.06
N GLY A 728 32.44 -11.59 7.19
CA GLY A 728 33.23 -12.62 6.52
C GLY A 728 34.58 -12.89 7.19
N GLU A 729 35.68 -12.91 6.41
CA GLU A 729 37.07 -13.05 6.93
C GLU A 729 37.75 -11.69 7.21
N ASP A 730 37.11 -10.57 6.87
CA ASP A 730 37.68 -9.22 6.97
C ASP A 730 37.01 -8.38 8.09
N GLU A 731 37.80 -7.51 8.73
CA GLU A 731 37.30 -6.49 9.66
C GLU A 731 36.83 -5.26 8.87
N LYS A 732 35.58 -4.85 9.05
CA LYS A 732 34.99 -3.68 8.40
C LYS A 732 34.45 -2.66 9.41
N TYR A 733 34.25 -1.44 8.92
CA TYR A 733 33.63 -0.36 9.69
C TYR A 733 32.16 -0.23 9.32
N CYS A 734 31.33 0.17 10.28
CA CYS A 734 29.93 0.48 10.06
C CYS A 734 29.65 1.90 10.55
N VAL A 735 29.27 2.78 9.62
CA VAL A 735 28.91 4.16 9.90
C VAL A 735 27.41 4.23 10.13
N VAL A 736 27.02 4.61 11.34
CA VAL A 736 25.63 4.65 11.80
C VAL A 736 25.17 6.10 11.88
N GLY A 737 23.96 6.36 11.40
CA GLY A 737 23.35 7.67 11.49
C GLY A 737 21.87 7.67 11.11
N TRP A 738 21.31 8.86 11.00
CA TRP A 738 19.93 9.08 10.55
C TRP A 738 19.91 9.54 9.10
N ASP A 739 19.21 8.83 8.22
CA ASP A 739 18.97 9.25 6.83
C ASP A 739 17.99 10.42 6.82
N LEU A 740 18.51 11.61 6.51
CA LEU A 740 17.74 12.86 6.56
C LEU A 740 16.69 12.95 5.44
N LEU A 741 16.82 12.15 4.39
CA LEU A 741 15.89 12.11 3.25
C LEU A 741 14.76 11.11 3.50
N LYS A 742 15.08 9.93 4.02
CA LYS A 742 14.12 8.84 4.28
C LYS A 742 13.47 8.92 5.66
N ASN A 743 14.01 9.76 6.54
CA ASN A 743 13.59 9.89 7.94
C ASN A 743 13.62 8.54 8.68
N THR A 744 14.74 7.84 8.62
CA THR A 744 14.93 6.56 9.30
C THR A 744 16.38 6.37 9.70
N SER A 745 16.63 5.49 10.67
CA SER A 745 17.99 5.08 11.03
C SER A 745 18.61 4.25 9.90
N ILE A 746 19.89 4.46 9.63
CA ILE A 746 20.65 3.75 8.60
C ILE A 746 22.05 3.38 9.11
N GLU A 747 22.54 2.23 8.66
CA GLU A 747 23.90 1.74 8.89
C GLU A 747 24.55 1.44 7.53
N ILE A 748 25.78 1.91 7.33
CA ILE A 748 26.55 1.73 6.08
C ILE A 748 27.86 1.03 6.40
N GLU A 749 28.08 -0.14 5.81
CA GLU A 749 29.34 -0.89 5.92
C GLU A 749 30.36 -0.33 4.93
N VAL A 750 31.57 0.00 5.39
CA VAL A 750 32.66 0.57 4.59
C VAL A 750 34.03 0.02 5.00
N ASP A 751 34.95 -0.05 4.04
CA ASP A 751 36.33 -0.47 4.27
C ASP A 751 37.23 0.69 4.73
N ASP A 752 36.95 1.92 4.29
CA ASP A 752 37.66 3.14 4.67
C ASP A 752 36.72 4.18 5.32
N ILE A 753 37.02 4.56 6.55
CA ILE A 753 36.31 5.61 7.29
C ILE A 753 37.01 6.96 7.26
N THR A 754 38.17 7.10 6.61
CA THR A 754 38.94 8.36 6.53
C THR A 754 38.07 9.56 6.16
N PRO A 755 37.07 9.47 5.25
CA PRO A 755 36.20 10.61 4.91
C PRO A 755 35.30 11.11 6.06
N VAL A 756 35.04 10.28 7.07
CA VAL A 756 34.11 10.57 8.20
C VAL A 756 34.74 10.32 9.57
N SER A 757 36.03 9.97 9.64
CA SER A 757 36.70 9.57 10.89
C SER A 757 36.83 10.70 11.91
N GLY A 758 36.71 11.96 11.46
CA GLY A 758 36.72 13.14 12.30
C GLY A 758 35.34 13.62 12.75
N PHE A 759 34.26 12.92 12.33
CA PHE A 759 32.91 13.38 12.62
C PHE A 759 32.48 13.05 14.05
N THR A 760 31.69 13.94 14.63
CA THR A 760 31.10 13.81 15.95
C THR A 760 29.59 13.60 15.87
N LYS A 761 29.00 12.96 16.89
CA LYS A 761 27.55 12.72 16.94
C LYS A 761 26.80 14.05 16.75
N GLY A 762 25.93 14.11 15.75
CA GLY A 762 25.20 15.30 15.35
C GLY A 762 25.72 16.00 14.09
N ASP A 763 26.93 15.67 13.62
CA ASP A 763 27.46 16.19 12.36
C ASP A 763 26.53 15.83 11.20
N MET A 764 26.24 16.79 10.33
CA MET A 764 25.36 16.55 9.19
C MET A 764 26.17 16.70 7.91
N PHE A 765 26.05 15.72 7.03
CA PHE A 765 26.84 15.70 5.81
C PHE A 765 26.06 15.04 4.68
N SER A 766 26.34 15.49 3.46
CA SER A 766 25.96 14.76 2.26
C SER A 766 27.13 13.89 1.81
N TYR A 767 26.80 12.71 1.30
CA TYR A 767 27.78 11.73 0.87
C TYR A 767 27.33 11.03 -0.40
N ARG A 768 28.32 10.47 -1.08
CA ARG A 768 28.14 9.56 -2.21
C ARG A 768 28.82 8.25 -1.87
N LEU A 769 28.18 7.13 -2.19
CA LEU A 769 28.84 5.84 -2.14
C LEU A 769 29.38 5.50 -3.54
N THR A 770 30.59 4.96 -3.59
CA THR A 770 31.11 4.34 -4.80
C THR A 770 30.35 3.03 -5.08
N PRO A 771 30.45 2.47 -6.30
CA PRO A 771 29.86 1.16 -6.62
C PRO A 771 30.36 0.01 -5.74
N THR A 772 31.52 0.17 -5.09
CA THR A 772 32.11 -0.79 -4.14
C THR A 772 31.59 -0.60 -2.70
N GLY A 773 30.71 0.38 -2.46
CA GLY A 773 30.14 0.67 -1.14
C GLY A 773 30.99 1.60 -0.27
N GLU A 774 32.03 2.24 -0.81
CA GLU A 774 32.93 3.12 -0.04
C GLU A 774 32.46 4.58 -0.09
N PHE A 775 32.86 5.40 0.89
CA PHE A 775 32.61 6.84 0.82
C PHE A 775 33.41 7.48 -0.32
N GLY A 776 32.69 8.06 -1.28
CA GLY A 776 33.23 9.00 -2.25
C GLY A 776 33.40 10.39 -1.64
N LYS A 777 32.99 11.44 -2.35
CA LYS A 777 33.10 12.80 -1.83
C LYS A 777 32.07 13.05 -0.73
N VAL A 778 32.56 13.41 0.46
CA VAL A 778 31.75 13.82 1.62
C VAL A 778 31.79 15.33 1.75
N TYR A 779 30.63 15.94 2.02
CA TYR A 779 30.50 17.36 2.28
C TYR A 779 29.88 17.56 3.66
N LEU A 780 30.68 18.03 4.61
CA LEU A 780 30.20 18.41 5.92
C LEU A 780 29.37 19.69 5.80
N ALA A 781 28.07 19.57 6.04
CA ALA A 781 27.12 20.67 6.02
C ALA A 781 26.99 21.33 7.41
N TYR A 782 27.24 20.57 8.48
CA TYR A 782 27.19 21.04 9.86
C TYR A 782 28.18 20.27 10.74
N ASP A 783 28.99 21.02 11.48
CA ASP A 783 29.91 20.52 12.51
C ASP A 783 29.29 20.77 13.89
N ALA A 784 28.85 19.70 14.54
CA ALA A 784 28.21 19.75 15.85
C ALA A 784 29.20 20.08 16.99
N SER A 785 30.51 19.94 16.75
CA SER A 785 31.56 20.20 17.73
C SER A 785 31.94 21.70 17.80
N ALA A 786 31.76 22.43 16.70
CA ALA A 786 32.11 23.84 16.56
C ALA A 786 30.88 24.75 16.80
N ALA A 787 30.47 24.89 18.06
CA ALA A 787 29.22 25.54 18.48
C ALA A 787 28.99 27.03 18.09
N ASN A 788 29.71 27.64 17.14
CA ASN A 788 29.52 29.04 16.73
C ASN A 788 29.96 29.44 15.30
N HIS A 789 30.26 28.52 14.36
CA HIS A 789 30.68 28.92 13.01
C HIS A 789 30.00 28.13 11.89
N ILE A 790 28.97 28.72 11.27
CA ILE A 790 28.53 28.32 9.94
C ILE A 790 29.43 29.04 8.93
N SER A 791 30.26 28.30 8.19
CA SER A 791 30.89 28.82 6.97
C SER A 791 30.20 28.19 5.77
N PHE A 792 29.30 28.94 5.13
CA PHE A 792 28.83 28.58 3.79
C PHE A 792 29.98 28.84 2.82
N ILE A 793 30.54 27.79 2.21
CA ILE A 793 31.69 27.92 1.30
C ILE A 793 31.23 28.14 -0.16
N ASP A 794 29.94 28.32 -0.43
CA ASP A 794 29.46 28.72 -1.76
C ASP A 794 28.21 29.61 -1.66
N GLU A 795 28.27 30.81 -2.26
CA GLU A 795 27.11 31.68 -2.45
C GLU A 795 26.16 31.03 -3.47
N MET A 796 25.02 30.50 -2.99
CA MET A 796 23.92 30.12 -3.87
C MET A 796 23.14 31.36 -4.29
N GLY A 797 23.47 31.89 -5.48
CA GLY A 797 22.72 32.98 -6.10
C GLY A 797 21.27 32.58 -6.38
N VAL A 798 20.32 33.27 -5.74
CA VAL A 798 18.90 33.20 -6.09
C VAL A 798 18.68 34.02 -7.37
N ASN A 799 18.74 33.37 -8.53
CA ASN A 799 18.27 34.02 -9.76
C ASN A 799 16.73 34.06 -9.74
N GLY A 800 16.20 35.26 -9.48
CA GLY A 800 14.79 35.57 -9.56
C GLY A 800 14.21 35.29 -10.95
N ALA A 801 12.92 34.92 -10.97
CA ALA A 801 12.18 34.63 -12.18
C ALA A 801 12.21 35.84 -13.14
N ALA A 802 12.85 35.68 -14.31
CA ALA A 802 12.50 36.48 -15.47
C ALA A 802 11.21 35.89 -16.07
N ALA A 803 10.27 36.76 -16.46
CA ALA A 803 9.15 36.34 -17.29
C ALA A 803 9.70 35.69 -18.58
N PRO A 804 9.10 34.61 -19.10
CA PRO A 804 9.53 34.03 -20.36
C PRO A 804 9.45 35.10 -21.46
N SER A 805 10.61 35.55 -21.94
CA SER A 805 10.71 36.53 -23.02
C SER A 805 10.17 35.88 -24.29
N GLY A 806 9.12 36.50 -24.85
CA GLY A 806 8.31 35.95 -25.92
C GLY A 806 9.07 35.54 -27.17
N GLY A 807 8.62 34.45 -27.77
CA GLY A 807 9.02 34.00 -29.11
C GLY A 807 8.72 32.52 -29.32
N ALA A 808 7.56 32.24 -29.96
CA ALA A 808 7.03 30.94 -30.38
C ALA A 808 6.28 30.07 -29.33
N GLN A 809 5.13 29.53 -29.76
CA GLN A 809 4.35 28.50 -29.07
C GLN A 809 5.19 27.22 -28.94
N LYS A 810 5.24 26.62 -27.74
CA LYS A 810 5.94 25.36 -27.46
C LYS A 810 4.95 24.24 -27.22
N TRP A 811 5.36 23.01 -27.51
CA TRP A 811 4.48 21.84 -27.59
C TRP A 811 4.71 20.88 -26.43
N MET A 812 3.67 20.61 -25.65
CA MET A 812 3.60 19.49 -24.71
C MET A 812 2.22 18.86 -24.87
N HIS A 813 2.16 17.54 -25.06
CA HIS A 813 0.90 16.79 -25.23
C HIS A 813 0.11 17.10 -26.52
N GLY A 814 0.78 17.45 -27.62
CA GLY A 814 0.07 17.94 -28.82
C GLY A 814 -0.68 19.27 -28.59
N MET A 815 -0.40 19.95 -27.47
CA MET A 815 -1.04 21.19 -27.05
C MET A 815 -0.01 22.30 -26.76
N PRO A 816 -0.39 23.59 -26.86
CA PRO A 816 0.52 24.70 -26.61
C PRO A 816 0.67 24.89 -25.09
N TYR A 817 1.90 25.06 -24.61
CA TYR A 817 2.17 25.35 -23.20
C TYR A 817 3.27 26.40 -23.04
N ALA A 818 3.38 26.92 -21.81
CA ALA A 818 4.51 27.74 -21.36
C ALA A 818 5.07 27.18 -20.05
N SER A 819 6.39 27.18 -19.89
CA SER A 819 7.08 26.82 -18.65
C SER A 819 7.88 27.98 -18.07
N SER A 820 8.02 27.98 -16.74
CA SER A 820 9.11 28.67 -16.04
C SER A 820 9.87 27.63 -15.21
N LEU A 821 10.93 28.04 -14.52
CA LEU A 821 11.73 27.15 -13.64
C LEU A 821 10.89 26.33 -12.63
N ASN A 822 9.64 26.70 -12.36
CA ASN A 822 8.81 26.10 -11.31
C ASN A 822 7.36 25.76 -11.70
N TYR A 823 6.90 26.04 -12.93
CA TYR A 823 5.48 25.94 -13.29
C TYR A 823 5.24 25.50 -14.73
N ILE A 824 4.16 24.74 -14.93
CA ILE A 824 3.64 24.32 -16.24
C ILE A 824 2.20 24.83 -16.38
N TYR A 825 1.93 25.52 -17.50
CA TYR A 825 0.60 26.05 -17.85
C TYR A 825 0.08 25.36 -19.12
N LEU A 826 -1.05 24.64 -19.04
CA LEU A 826 -1.67 23.93 -20.17
C LEU A 826 -2.91 24.65 -20.69
N LEU A 827 -3.16 24.57 -22.00
CA LEU A 827 -4.40 25.05 -22.61
C LEU A 827 -5.59 24.12 -22.23
N PRO A 828 -6.79 24.63 -21.91
CA PRO A 828 -7.97 23.81 -21.63
C PRO A 828 -8.48 23.06 -22.87
N TYR A 829 -9.04 21.87 -22.66
CA TYR A 829 -9.56 20.99 -23.70
C TYR A 829 -10.52 21.67 -24.70
N SER A 830 -11.40 22.56 -24.21
CA SER A 830 -12.34 23.31 -25.07
C SER A 830 -11.68 24.20 -26.12
N LYS A 831 -10.38 24.48 -25.97
CA LYS A 831 -9.57 25.29 -26.88
C LYS A 831 -8.59 24.46 -27.71
N SER A 832 -8.45 23.17 -27.41
CA SER A 832 -7.56 22.22 -28.11
C SER A 832 -8.27 21.05 -28.80
N SER A 833 -9.58 20.89 -28.60
CA SER A 833 -10.39 19.78 -29.11
C SER A 833 -10.46 19.63 -30.64
N ASP A 834 -10.00 20.63 -31.41
CA ASP A 834 -9.86 20.52 -32.86
C ASP A 834 -8.74 21.43 -33.38
N ALA A 835 -8.14 21.01 -34.51
CA ALA A 835 -6.98 21.67 -35.11
C ALA A 835 -7.23 23.15 -35.50
N LYS A 836 -8.48 23.56 -35.75
CA LYS A 836 -8.80 24.95 -36.13
C LYS A 836 -8.90 25.87 -34.92
N THR A 837 -9.40 25.36 -33.79
CA THR A 837 -9.51 26.12 -32.53
C THR A 837 -8.15 26.29 -31.86
N LEU A 838 -7.29 25.27 -31.97
CA LEU A 838 -5.90 25.29 -31.53
C LEU A 838 -5.10 26.48 -32.14
N ALA A 839 -5.23 26.69 -33.45
CA ALA A 839 -4.48 27.72 -34.19
C ALA A 839 -4.79 29.18 -33.77
N LYS A 840 -5.85 29.40 -32.97
CA LYS A 840 -6.31 30.74 -32.53
C LYS A 840 -6.10 31.02 -31.04
N SER A 841 -5.57 30.06 -30.29
CA SER A 841 -5.43 30.15 -28.83
C SER A 841 -4.17 30.91 -28.40
N ASN A 842 -4.21 31.58 -27.25
CA ASN A 842 -3.09 32.34 -26.68
C ASN A 842 -2.84 32.03 -25.19
N PHE A 843 -1.79 32.60 -24.60
CA PHE A 843 -1.39 32.32 -23.21
C PHE A 843 -2.48 32.60 -22.16
N ASN A 844 -3.31 33.64 -22.36
CA ASN A 844 -4.39 33.96 -21.42
C ASN A 844 -5.49 32.88 -21.39
N ASP A 845 -5.50 31.98 -22.38
CA ASP A 845 -6.42 30.85 -22.41
C ASP A 845 -5.91 29.67 -21.55
N CYS A 846 -4.64 29.63 -21.09
CA CYS A 846 -4.03 28.52 -20.36
C CYS A 846 -4.36 28.49 -18.84
N LYS A 847 -4.39 27.28 -18.25
CA LYS A 847 -4.51 27.00 -16.80
C LYS A 847 -3.22 26.37 -16.26
N MET A 848 -2.84 26.68 -15.02
CA MET A 848 -1.71 26.05 -14.33
C MET A 848 -2.06 24.62 -13.93
N VAL A 849 -1.23 23.61 -14.23
CA VAL A 849 -1.63 22.19 -14.10
C VAL A 849 -0.65 21.31 -13.31
N ALA A 850 0.54 21.80 -12.97
CA ALA A 850 1.45 21.05 -12.08
C ALA A 850 1.97 21.91 -10.93
N HIS A 851 1.61 21.49 -9.72
CA HIS A 851 2.35 21.72 -8.47
C HIS A 851 2.15 20.49 -7.58
N LYS A 852 3.21 19.69 -7.42
CA LYS A 852 3.35 18.83 -6.25
C LYS A 852 4.74 19.05 -5.68
N ARG A 853 4.96 20.18 -4.99
CA ARG A 853 6.07 20.21 -4.03
C ARG A 853 5.72 19.20 -2.95
N ARG A 854 6.53 18.16 -2.75
CA ARG A 854 6.55 17.52 -1.42
C ARG A 854 6.84 18.65 -0.42
N SER A 855 6.06 18.71 0.65
CA SER A 855 6.39 19.56 1.78
C SER A 855 7.83 19.21 2.20
N PRO A 856 8.71 20.20 2.43
CA PRO A 856 10.04 19.90 2.91
C PRO A 856 9.94 19.14 4.24
N ASN A 857 10.86 18.21 4.48
CA ASN A 857 10.96 17.60 5.80
C ASN A 857 11.53 18.65 6.75
N TYR A 858 10.86 18.79 7.89
CA TYR A 858 11.28 19.71 8.93
C TYR A 858 11.68 18.91 10.15
N TYR A 859 12.80 19.30 10.76
CA TYR A 859 13.29 18.65 11.94
C TYR A 859 13.68 19.71 12.97
N VAL A 860 13.48 19.39 14.24
CA VAL A 860 14.00 20.15 15.36
C VAL A 860 15.19 19.37 15.92
N TYR A 861 16.34 20.05 16.04
CA TYR A 861 17.57 19.48 16.58
C TYR A 861 17.80 20.01 18.00
N ASP A 862 17.77 19.12 18.98
CA ASP A 862 17.97 19.46 20.39
C ASP A 862 19.40 19.08 20.83
N GLN A 863 20.26 20.09 20.95
CA GLN A 863 21.65 19.92 21.36
C GLN A 863 21.79 19.46 22.83
N SER A 864 20.77 19.66 23.67
CA SER A 864 20.76 19.20 25.06
C SER A 864 20.55 17.68 25.15
N GLU A 865 19.71 17.13 24.26
CA GLU A 865 19.44 15.69 24.13
C GLU A 865 20.59 14.91 23.45
N VAL A 866 21.51 15.58 22.76
CA VAL A 866 22.75 14.94 22.26
C VAL A 866 23.66 14.52 23.42
N LYS A 867 23.63 15.26 24.54
CA LYS A 867 24.45 15.04 25.73
C LYS A 867 23.89 13.96 26.67
N SER A 868 22.57 13.75 26.66
CA SER A 868 21.91 12.61 27.31
C SER A 868 21.87 11.44 26.31
N ASN A 869 22.55 10.33 26.58
CA ASN A 869 22.62 9.17 25.68
C ASN A 869 21.28 8.42 25.46
N GLY A 870 20.10 9.08 25.50
CA GLY A 870 18.81 8.40 25.69
C GLY A 870 17.59 8.84 24.87
N LYS A 871 17.62 9.91 24.06
CA LYS A 871 16.47 10.27 23.18
C LYS A 871 16.89 10.69 21.78
N SER A 872 15.96 10.60 20.83
CA SER A 872 16.15 11.09 19.45
C SER A 872 16.34 12.61 19.49
N TYR A 873 17.59 13.04 19.34
CA TYR A 873 17.99 14.45 19.32
C TYR A 873 17.56 15.19 18.04
N LEU A 874 16.96 14.46 17.10
CA LEU A 874 16.36 14.96 15.87
C LEU A 874 14.89 14.55 15.88
N THR A 875 13.99 15.53 15.94
CA THR A 875 12.53 15.30 16.01
C THR A 875 11.88 15.81 14.73
N PRO A 876 11.18 14.97 13.94
CA PRO A 876 10.43 15.44 12.78
C PRO A 876 9.27 16.33 13.22
N VAL A 877 9.06 17.45 12.53
CA VAL A 877 7.99 18.41 12.82
C VAL A 877 7.26 18.79 11.54
N THR A 878 6.09 19.40 11.68
CA THR A 878 5.36 19.99 10.55
C THR A 878 5.80 21.44 10.31
N ARG A 879 5.42 21.98 9.15
CA ARG A 879 5.59 23.42 8.85
C ARG A 879 4.88 24.31 9.89
N SER A 880 3.75 23.84 10.40
CA SER A 880 2.94 24.61 11.35
C SER A 880 3.64 24.68 12.70
N ASP A 881 4.18 23.55 13.18
CA ASP A 881 4.98 23.48 14.40
C ASP A 881 6.21 24.41 14.33
N LEU A 882 6.82 24.51 13.16
CA LEU A 882 7.93 25.43 12.87
C LEU A 882 7.52 26.90 12.92
N ASN A 883 6.35 27.24 12.38
CA ASN A 883 5.83 28.61 12.43
C ASN A 883 5.48 29.01 13.87
N ASP A 884 4.96 28.08 14.66
CA ASP A 884 4.66 28.30 16.07
C ASP A 884 5.95 28.38 16.89
N TYR A 885 6.97 27.58 16.58
CA TYR A 885 8.33 27.72 17.12
C TYR A 885 8.93 29.10 16.82
N MET A 886 8.93 29.54 15.56
CA MET A 886 9.47 30.83 15.13
C MET A 886 8.74 32.03 15.78
N LYS A 887 7.50 31.84 16.24
CA LYS A 887 6.70 32.85 16.94
C LYS A 887 6.87 32.80 18.47
N THR A 888 7.05 31.63 19.06
CA THR A 888 6.97 31.42 20.52
C THR A 888 8.34 31.21 21.19
N GLY A 889 9.33 30.68 20.45
CA GLY A 889 10.70 30.47 20.94
C GLY A 889 10.85 29.41 22.04
N ALA A 890 10.01 28.37 22.09
CA ALA A 890 10.13 27.28 23.06
C ALA A 890 10.50 25.95 22.37
N GLY A 891 11.44 25.19 22.95
CA GLY A 891 11.57 23.74 22.73
C GLY A 891 12.83 23.18 22.04
N ALA A 892 13.76 23.99 21.53
CA ALA A 892 15.08 23.53 21.05
C ALA A 892 16.07 24.68 20.79
N ASP A 893 17.37 24.36 20.74
CA ASP A 893 18.46 25.32 20.44
C ASP A 893 18.73 25.48 18.93
N THR A 894 18.26 24.57 18.06
CA THR A 894 18.51 24.62 16.60
C THR A 894 17.37 23.94 15.81
N VAL A 895 16.94 24.51 14.68
CA VAL A 895 15.91 23.93 13.81
C VAL A 895 16.46 23.66 12.41
N LEU A 896 16.24 22.47 11.90
CA LEU A 896 16.71 22.00 10.60
C LEU A 896 15.55 22.00 9.59
N VAL A 897 15.69 22.77 8.52
CA VAL A 897 14.72 22.84 7.42
C VAL A 897 15.38 22.32 6.15
N LEU A 898 14.95 21.17 5.65
CA LEU A 898 15.50 20.59 4.42
C LEU A 898 14.71 21.13 3.23
N SER A 899 15.19 22.19 2.59
CA SER A 899 14.50 22.84 1.48
C SER A 899 14.72 22.05 0.18
N CYS A 900 13.64 21.72 -0.52
CA CYS A 900 13.67 20.79 -1.66
C CYS A 900 13.93 21.39 -3.08
N PRO A 901 14.52 22.59 -3.34
CA PRO A 901 14.77 22.99 -4.72
C PRO A 901 16.16 22.59 -5.26
N SER A 902 17.05 22.01 -4.45
CA SER A 902 18.29 21.40 -4.94
C SER A 902 18.79 20.33 -3.96
N GLU A 903 19.43 19.29 -4.49
CA GLU A 903 20.04 18.18 -3.72
C GLU A 903 21.18 18.61 -2.77
N TYR A 904 21.26 19.89 -2.39
CA TYR A 904 22.32 20.50 -1.57
C TYR A 904 21.81 21.50 -0.51
N SER A 905 20.54 21.47 -0.12
CA SER A 905 19.97 22.52 0.76
C SER A 905 19.45 21.99 2.10
N ALA A 906 20.31 21.93 3.11
CA ALA A 906 19.89 21.99 4.52
C ALA A 906 19.95 23.45 4.98
N VAL A 907 18.82 24.03 5.37
CA VAL A 907 18.76 25.34 6.03
C VAL A 907 18.72 25.09 7.52
N ILE A 908 19.78 25.48 8.23
CA ILE A 908 19.84 25.38 9.69
C ILE A 908 19.44 26.75 10.25
N ILE A 909 18.29 26.79 10.90
CA ILE A 909 17.75 27.97 11.59
C ILE A 909 18.17 27.87 13.05
N PHE A 910 19.17 28.66 13.41
CA PHE A 910 19.59 28.82 14.80
C PHE A 910 18.65 29.78 15.52
N ARG A 911 18.58 29.63 16.85
CA ARG A 911 18.06 30.68 17.72
C ARG A 911 19.10 31.78 17.92
#